data_AF-A0A2H1V6U0-F1
#
_entry.id   AF-A0A2H1V6U0-F1
#
_cell.length_a   1.000
_cell.length_b   1.000
_cell.length_c   1.000
_cell.angle_alpha   90.00
_cell.angle_beta   90.00
_cell.angle_gamma   90.00
#
_symmetry.space_group_name_H-M   'P 1'
#
loop_
_entity.id
_entity.type
_entity.pdbx_description
1 polymer ?
#
loop_
_entity_poly.entity_id
_entity_poly.type
_entity_poly.pdbx_seq_one_letter_code
_entity_poly.pdbx_strand_id
1 'polypeptide(L)'
;MVEKCVNQSKDSYKIYKYNRIYIKSLQKYKKYCNMLKSSQPSTTGVLDATPSNNSNQASLNHNRQRPLGKQQLASLLQDVLTPAEDYVRPNNDNGAKKRPVRPTNKRAHSVSPVAARPRSPPKKPADRRCQSLSPCSLNKKKSQEQIPPMCASATDGMLQPYPIMDNDEKDLVMPQCVITKVMRILSTKKREFLKLRKCLITQQNALLENYAQLKELELRAGVPHTDDSLGEVRIISVSNWPAHDLLLLVRDDLELPLHSEISGIFGPHVLQQITAQLNPIPEEMLAVSAEIMARRIELLNVLRGKHRNDRATYLTNLEWKTKNSEFDNETEKLHRLVAGTAENLKAKINYSLELAKIPWIDREIMTKKIERLHKENMVLQHKIDDYAKKDPDDTKEVGQLENMTNHQALCEELSKERAAREALKEVVSAAESMLRVARARIATLERQLKDTRAELEAARKKHKDLEQLYRHRETSYDARSKKLLEVSKTGEITIETLQRQRDALELRVKELREQAELAEKSAAAKEAEQRARAESLQAKVAEQISAQEKIKAATENRVAELDAKVKELEEQLSALRERSVRLVDMERRRCLEYVPLKENEPSDRETEIWKELQVTRVALSRVEEELRQSRADKDNFLNSLSRIAQGEGAESVQEKIATELLDREQKIAKLQHVIEEQRENEKLMEQSMTQYENQLAALRLEVKRLRNYDGYAKEVPYQELHTELLELHMQVETLSRERTALVTAAASRALMLERHERAADLFARMIRARRDLSALLDGRTDPPTLDETAHAEVSRSLSSVCASAADTWTALRAERARVLRLESAVLAQSLQLEREGRVRTQLERRRAILEREIMRSTIDGSADPSVLNPIKNPNLGHTWT
;
A
#
# COMPACT_ATOMS: atom_id res chain seq x y z
N MET A 1 -11.32 21.49 -46.70
CA MET A 1 -11.11 20.96 -48.07
C MET A 1 -12.23 20.01 -48.49
N VAL A 2 -12.47 18.90 -47.78
CA VAL A 2 -13.54 17.93 -48.09
C VAL A 2 -14.93 18.59 -48.27
N GLU A 3 -15.32 19.55 -47.44
CA GLU A 3 -16.58 20.31 -47.60
C GLU A 3 -16.72 20.98 -48.96
N LYS A 4 -15.64 21.55 -49.53
CA LYS A 4 -15.69 22.15 -50.87
C LYS A 4 -15.97 21.10 -51.95
N CYS A 5 -15.49 19.86 -51.78
CA CYS A 5 -15.78 18.75 -52.69
C CYS A 5 -17.20 18.19 -52.51
N VAL A 6 -17.71 18.12 -51.27
CA VAL A 6 -19.08 17.66 -50.98
C VAL A 6 -20.10 18.65 -51.55
N ASN A 7 -19.90 19.95 -51.33
CA ASN A 7 -20.83 21.00 -51.78
C ASN A 7 -20.84 21.22 -53.31
N GLN A 8 -19.93 20.60 -54.06
CA GLN A 8 -19.89 20.66 -55.53
C GLN A 8 -20.35 19.36 -56.21
N SER A 9 -20.50 18.24 -55.48
CA SER A 9 -20.82 16.93 -56.04
C SER A 9 -22.29 16.56 -55.83
N LYS A 10 -23.15 16.79 -56.83
CA LYS A 10 -24.54 16.27 -56.84
C LYS A 10 -24.65 14.72 -56.87
N ASP A 11 -23.53 14.03 -57.04
CA ASP A 11 -23.45 12.57 -57.06
C ASP A 11 -23.31 11.99 -55.63
N SER A 12 -24.41 11.43 -55.13
CA SER A 12 -24.50 10.81 -53.80
C SER A 12 -23.54 9.65 -53.58
N TYR A 13 -23.17 8.91 -54.63
CA TYR A 13 -22.22 7.80 -54.52
C TYR A 13 -20.80 8.31 -54.33
N LYS A 14 -20.43 9.41 -55.00
CA LYS A 14 -19.16 10.13 -54.75
C LYS A 14 -19.13 10.71 -53.34
N ILE A 15 -20.20 11.36 -52.86
CA ILE A 15 -20.29 11.84 -51.47
C ILE A 15 -20.07 10.68 -50.48
N TYR A 16 -20.75 9.54 -50.66
CA TYR A 16 -20.59 8.38 -49.78
C TYR A 16 -19.15 7.84 -49.79
N LYS A 17 -18.51 7.77 -50.96
CA LYS A 17 -17.10 7.36 -51.10
C LYS A 17 -16.14 8.33 -50.40
N TYR A 18 -16.34 9.65 -50.53
CA TYR A 18 -15.55 10.65 -49.83
C TYR A 18 -15.76 10.62 -48.31
N ASN A 19 -17.00 10.47 -47.83
CA ASN A 19 -17.29 10.33 -46.40
C ASN A 19 -16.66 9.06 -45.81
N ARG A 20 -16.70 7.93 -46.54
CA ARG A 20 -16.03 6.68 -46.13
C ARG A 20 -14.50 6.83 -46.05
N ILE A 21 -13.88 7.62 -46.92
CA ILE A 21 -12.45 7.96 -46.85
C ILE A 21 -12.18 8.92 -45.67
N TYR A 22 -12.99 9.96 -45.49
CA TYR A 22 -12.85 10.94 -44.41
C TYR A 22 -12.96 10.29 -43.02
N ILE A 23 -13.94 9.40 -42.82
CA ILE A 23 -14.10 8.62 -41.58
C ILE A 23 -12.87 7.73 -41.33
N LYS A 24 -12.34 7.04 -42.35
CA LYS A 24 -11.09 6.26 -42.22
C LYS A 24 -9.90 7.14 -41.85
N SER A 25 -9.77 8.34 -42.42
CA SER A 25 -8.71 9.29 -42.06
C SER A 25 -8.85 9.81 -40.63
N LEU A 26 -10.08 10.11 -40.18
CA LEU A 26 -10.38 10.48 -38.79
C LEU A 26 -10.05 9.34 -37.81
N GLN A 27 -10.37 8.10 -38.16
CA GLN A 27 -9.99 6.92 -37.37
C GLN A 27 -8.47 6.73 -37.31
N LYS A 28 -7.75 6.92 -38.44
CA LYS A 28 -6.28 6.85 -38.49
C LYS A 28 -5.63 7.97 -37.66
N TYR A 29 -6.17 9.20 -37.72
CA TYR A 29 -5.73 10.32 -36.88
C TYR A 29 -5.99 10.07 -35.40
N LYS A 30 -7.19 9.59 -35.02
CA LYS A 30 -7.52 9.22 -33.64
C LYS A 30 -6.62 8.08 -33.12
N LYS A 31 -6.28 7.09 -33.96
CA LYS A 31 -5.29 6.05 -33.62
C LYS A 31 -3.90 6.67 -33.38
N TYR A 32 -3.47 7.61 -34.22
CA TYR A 32 -2.19 8.32 -34.07
C TYR A 32 -2.14 9.17 -32.77
N CYS A 33 -3.19 9.94 -32.47
CA CYS A 33 -3.31 10.67 -31.19
C CYS A 33 -3.31 9.73 -29.97
N ASN A 34 -3.89 8.54 -30.09
CA ASN A 34 -3.84 7.54 -29.02
C ASN A 34 -2.44 6.93 -28.87
N MET A 35 -1.71 6.65 -29.97
CA MET A 35 -0.31 6.20 -29.90
C MET A 35 0.59 7.22 -29.20
N LEU A 36 0.42 8.52 -29.51
CA LEU A 36 1.12 9.62 -28.84
C LEU A 36 0.80 9.74 -27.34
N LYS A 37 -0.37 9.25 -26.89
CA LYS A 37 -0.72 9.18 -25.47
C LYS A 37 -0.19 7.91 -24.79
N SER A 38 -0.14 6.78 -25.49
CA SER A 38 0.44 5.54 -24.96
C SER A 38 1.97 5.51 -24.99
N SER A 39 2.63 6.43 -25.70
CA SER A 39 4.09 6.56 -25.76
C SER A 39 4.69 7.44 -24.64
N GLN A 40 3.93 7.79 -23.59
CA GLN A 40 4.50 8.26 -22.33
C GLN A 40 4.66 7.06 -21.36
N PRO A 41 5.90 6.62 -21.07
CA PRO A 41 6.12 5.49 -20.17
C PRO A 41 5.90 5.90 -18.71
N SER A 42 5.01 5.19 -18.01
CA SER A 42 4.86 5.28 -16.56
C SER A 42 5.96 4.46 -15.87
N THR A 43 7.02 5.12 -15.37
CA THR A 43 8.15 4.45 -14.70
C THR A 43 8.28 4.85 -13.23
N THR A 44 7.58 4.11 -12.37
CA THR A 44 8.00 3.93 -10.97
C THR A 44 9.17 2.93 -10.93
N GLY A 45 10.37 3.34 -10.51
CA GLY A 45 11.52 2.43 -10.44
C GLY A 45 12.82 3.13 -10.05
N VAL A 46 13.20 3.00 -8.77
CA VAL A 46 14.46 3.48 -8.18
C VAL A 46 15.67 2.73 -8.74
N LEU A 47 16.78 3.44 -8.97
CA LEU A 47 18.13 2.96 -8.62
C LEU A 47 19.16 4.11 -8.69
N ASP A 48 19.85 4.36 -7.58
CA ASP A 48 20.96 5.32 -7.49
C ASP A 48 22.30 4.66 -7.85
N ALA A 49 23.13 5.37 -8.63
CA ALA A 49 24.57 5.11 -8.76
C ALA A 49 25.29 6.31 -9.40
N THR A 50 25.89 7.19 -8.59
CA THR A 50 26.88 8.17 -9.07
C THR A 50 28.20 7.45 -9.42
N PRO A 51 29.01 7.98 -10.35
CA PRO A 51 30.07 8.86 -9.86
C PRO A 51 30.27 10.13 -10.70
N SER A 52 30.76 11.17 -10.02
CA SER A 52 31.35 12.36 -10.63
C SER A 52 32.60 12.03 -11.44
N ASN A 53 32.85 12.77 -12.52
CA ASN A 53 34.14 12.80 -13.19
C ASN A 53 34.57 14.26 -13.39
N ASN A 54 35.82 14.60 -13.11
CA ASN A 54 36.36 15.96 -13.27
C ASN A 54 37.73 15.86 -13.95
N SER A 55 38.02 16.76 -14.88
CA SER A 55 39.02 16.52 -15.95
C SER A 55 40.30 17.36 -15.81
N ASN A 56 41.47 16.75 -16.07
CA ASN A 56 42.29 17.06 -17.27
C ASN A 56 43.72 16.44 -17.24
N GLN A 57 44.15 15.89 -18.39
CA GLN A 57 45.55 15.77 -18.89
C GLN A 57 46.55 14.90 -18.06
N ALA A 58 47.54 14.18 -18.63
CA ALA A 58 47.99 14.00 -20.01
C ALA A 58 48.55 12.57 -20.30
N SER A 59 48.62 12.23 -21.60
CA SER A 59 49.58 11.33 -22.30
C SER A 59 50.30 10.17 -21.58
N LEU A 60 50.00 8.90 -21.95
CA LEU A 60 50.92 8.00 -22.71
C LEU A 60 50.44 6.52 -22.88
N ASN A 61 50.57 6.03 -24.13
CA ASN A 61 50.81 4.64 -24.61
C ASN A 61 49.97 3.38 -24.22
N HIS A 62 49.59 2.62 -25.28
CA HIS A 62 49.41 1.15 -25.41
C HIS A 62 48.54 0.39 -24.36
N ASN A 63 47.56 -0.47 -24.71
CA ASN A 63 47.66 -1.60 -25.65
C ASN A 63 46.26 -2.06 -26.21
N ARG A 64 46.22 -3.14 -27.00
CA ARG A 64 45.08 -3.67 -27.78
C ARG A 64 43.90 -4.23 -26.98
N GLN A 65 42.66 -3.99 -27.44
CA GLN A 65 41.75 -5.04 -27.98
C GLN A 65 40.48 -4.45 -28.68
N ARG A 66 39.91 -5.24 -29.61
CA ARG A 66 38.64 -5.08 -30.39
C ARG A 66 38.07 -6.51 -30.60
N PRO A 67 36.87 -6.71 -31.18
CA PRO A 67 35.63 -5.91 -31.21
C PRO A 67 34.51 -6.68 -30.43
N LEU A 68 33.21 -6.38 -30.41
CA LEU A 68 32.20 -6.45 -31.48
C LEU A 68 30.86 -5.91 -30.94
N GLY A 69 30.04 -5.32 -31.80
CA GLY A 69 28.61 -5.12 -31.53
C GLY A 69 27.76 -6.20 -32.19
N LYS A 70 26.52 -6.39 -31.72
CA LYS A 70 25.47 -7.10 -32.46
C LYS A 70 24.08 -6.60 -32.08
N GLN A 71 23.29 -6.26 -33.10
CA GLN A 71 21.84 -6.28 -33.03
C GLN A 71 21.35 -7.75 -33.10
N GLN A 72 20.02 -7.93 -33.12
CA GLN A 72 19.34 -9.19 -33.44
C GLN A 72 19.58 -10.36 -32.46
N LEU A 73 18.59 -10.57 -31.58
CA LEU A 73 18.15 -11.93 -31.26
C LEU A 73 16.65 -11.91 -30.92
N ALA A 74 15.84 -12.28 -31.90
CA ALA A 74 14.41 -12.47 -31.78
C ALA A 74 14.01 -13.77 -32.49
N SER A 75 12.95 -14.43 -31.97
CA SER A 75 12.22 -15.55 -32.58
C SER A 75 13.04 -16.71 -33.16
N LEU A 76 13.15 -17.80 -32.38
CA LEU A 76 13.04 -19.17 -32.91
C LEU A 76 12.74 -20.17 -31.79
N LEU A 77 11.46 -20.43 -31.53
CA LEU A 77 10.96 -21.63 -30.84
C LEU A 77 9.43 -21.69 -30.94
N GLN A 78 8.93 -22.44 -31.94
CA GLN A 78 7.53 -22.86 -32.08
C GLN A 78 7.53 -24.14 -32.94
N ASP A 79 6.64 -25.07 -32.62
CA ASP A 79 6.29 -26.29 -33.37
C ASP A 79 7.40 -27.31 -33.72
N VAL A 80 7.47 -28.39 -32.93
CA VAL A 80 7.10 -29.74 -33.41
C VAL A 80 6.29 -30.43 -32.29
N LEU A 81 5.19 -31.10 -32.65
CA LEU A 81 4.38 -31.90 -31.72
C LEU A 81 3.83 -33.16 -32.40
N THR A 82 3.80 -34.27 -31.66
CA THR A 82 3.14 -35.56 -31.97
C THR A 82 3.75 -36.45 -33.09
N PRO A 83 3.48 -37.78 -33.11
CA PRO A 83 3.28 -38.69 -31.97
C PRO A 83 4.01 -40.06 -32.10
N ALA A 84 4.06 -40.77 -30.95
CA ALA A 84 4.04 -42.24 -30.77
C ALA A 84 4.93 -43.19 -31.61
N GLU A 85 5.73 -44.01 -30.93
CA GLU A 85 5.76 -45.47 -31.16
C GLU A 85 6.25 -46.23 -29.91
N ASP A 86 6.35 -47.56 -29.99
CA ASP A 86 6.20 -48.48 -28.85
C ASP A 86 7.50 -49.11 -28.29
N TYR A 87 7.38 -49.79 -27.14
CA TYR A 87 8.24 -50.84 -26.55
C TYR A 87 9.78 -50.86 -26.81
N VAL A 88 10.56 -50.94 -25.71
CA VAL A 88 11.41 -52.12 -25.37
C VAL A 88 12.13 -51.93 -24.02
N ARG A 89 12.22 -53.00 -23.21
CA ARG A 89 13.12 -53.11 -22.04
C ARG A 89 14.39 -53.86 -22.44
N PRO A 90 15.53 -53.54 -21.80
CA PRO A 90 16.26 -54.62 -21.13
C PRO A 90 16.72 -54.26 -19.70
N ASN A 91 16.92 -55.30 -18.88
CA ASN A 91 17.68 -55.20 -17.62
C ASN A 91 19.17 -55.45 -17.92
N ASN A 92 20.10 -54.82 -17.18
CA ASN A 92 20.92 -55.52 -16.18
C ASN A 92 22.03 -54.65 -15.54
N ASP A 93 22.05 -54.68 -14.19
CA ASP A 93 23.17 -54.94 -13.28
C ASP A 93 24.59 -54.30 -13.35
N ASN A 94 25.12 -54.18 -12.13
CA ASN A 94 26.53 -54.14 -11.69
C ASN A 94 27.34 -52.85 -11.86
N GLY A 95 27.72 -52.25 -10.71
CA GLY A 95 28.56 -51.04 -10.63
C GLY A 95 29.01 -50.63 -9.22
N ALA A 96 29.19 -51.57 -8.29
CA ALA A 96 29.47 -51.26 -6.88
C ALA A 96 30.90 -50.69 -6.63
N LYS A 97 31.01 -49.56 -5.88
CA LYS A 97 32.30 -49.08 -5.32
C LYS A 97 32.17 -48.22 -4.04
N LYS A 98 32.45 -48.88 -2.91
CA LYS A 98 33.12 -48.44 -1.66
C LYS A 98 32.94 -47.01 -1.10
N ARG A 99 32.52 -46.93 0.17
CA ARG A 99 32.75 -45.81 1.10
C ARG A 99 34.24 -45.70 1.51
N PRO A 100 34.67 -44.52 1.99
CA PRO A 100 35.59 -44.36 3.13
C PRO A 100 34.85 -44.00 4.44
N VAL A 101 35.54 -44.05 5.58
CA VAL A 101 34.97 -43.78 6.92
C VAL A 101 35.77 -42.69 7.65
N ARG A 102 35.06 -41.95 8.52
CA ARG A 102 35.49 -41.01 9.59
C ARG A 102 36.95 -41.12 10.08
N PRO A 103 37.45 -40.00 10.62
CA PRO A 103 37.73 -39.96 12.07
C PRO A 103 36.72 -39.12 12.87
N THR A 104 36.80 -39.23 14.20
CA THR A 104 35.88 -38.60 15.18
C THR A 104 36.63 -37.69 16.14
N ASN A 105 35.95 -36.70 16.72
CA ASN A 105 36.31 -36.17 18.04
C ASN A 105 35.07 -35.98 18.93
N LYS A 106 35.23 -36.01 20.27
CA LYS A 106 34.14 -36.15 21.25
C LYS A 106 34.30 -35.20 22.45
N ARG A 107 33.21 -34.50 22.82
CA ARG A 107 32.75 -34.14 24.20
C ARG A 107 31.31 -33.57 24.02
N ALA A 108 30.23 -34.09 24.63
CA ALA A 108 29.88 -34.20 26.07
C ALA A 108 29.41 -32.85 26.66
N HIS A 109 28.29 -32.72 27.40
CA HIS A 109 27.25 -33.69 27.81
C HIS A 109 25.92 -32.98 28.22
N SER A 110 24.95 -33.71 28.80
CA SER A 110 23.55 -33.36 29.22
C SER A 110 22.52 -33.18 28.05
N VAL A 111 21.34 -33.84 27.96
CA VAL A 111 20.33 -34.45 28.88
C VAL A 111 19.34 -33.39 29.40
N SER A 112 18.00 -33.46 29.29
CA SER A 112 17.00 -34.56 29.09
C SER A 112 15.69 -34.01 28.42
N PRO A 113 14.52 -34.71 28.36
CA PRO A 113 14.19 -36.11 28.02
C PRO A 113 13.22 -36.20 26.79
N VAL A 114 12.68 -37.39 26.45
CA VAL A 114 11.74 -37.62 25.32
C VAL A 114 10.48 -38.40 25.73
N ALA A 115 9.31 -37.97 25.24
CA ALA A 115 8.05 -38.73 25.15
C ALA A 115 7.11 -38.05 24.13
N ALA A 116 6.16 -38.69 23.44
CA ALA A 116 6.02 -40.09 23.01
C ALA A 116 5.09 -40.13 21.76
N ARG A 117 5.09 -41.21 20.97
CA ARG A 117 4.38 -41.28 19.67
C ARG A 117 3.28 -42.37 19.65
N PRO A 118 2.01 -42.04 19.34
CA PRO A 118 1.00 -43.02 18.95
C PRO A 118 0.93 -43.27 17.43
N ARG A 119 0.09 -44.23 17.00
CA ARG A 119 0.02 -44.79 15.64
C ARG A 119 -1.32 -44.47 14.94
N SER A 120 -1.33 -44.52 13.61
CA SER A 120 -2.51 -44.73 12.73
C SER A 120 -2.68 -46.25 12.43
N PRO A 121 -3.68 -46.79 11.67
CA PRO A 121 -4.74 -46.21 10.79
C PRO A 121 -6.17 -46.66 11.27
N PRO A 122 -7.29 -46.91 10.49
CA PRO A 122 -7.56 -46.82 9.04
C PRO A 122 -8.95 -46.30 8.54
N LYS A 123 -8.99 -46.07 7.22
CA LYS A 123 -10.08 -46.22 6.20
C LYS A 123 -11.59 -46.35 6.59
N LYS A 124 -12.39 -45.34 6.14
CA LYS A 124 -13.59 -45.37 5.22
C LYS A 124 -14.81 -46.29 5.51
N PRO A 125 -16.03 -46.09 4.91
CA PRO A 125 -16.49 -45.06 3.94
C PRO A 125 -17.86 -44.37 4.28
N ALA A 126 -18.38 -43.60 3.30
CA ALA A 126 -19.81 -43.43 2.93
C ALA A 126 -20.70 -42.29 3.53
N ASP A 127 -21.02 -41.34 2.64
CA ASP A 127 -22.36 -40.89 2.23
C ASP A 127 -23.33 -40.01 3.05
N ARG A 128 -24.08 -39.22 2.24
CA ARG A 128 -25.28 -38.41 2.49
C ARG A 128 -25.14 -37.15 3.35
N ARG A 129 -25.80 -36.02 3.10
CA ARG A 129 -26.36 -35.30 1.92
C ARG A 129 -27.48 -34.38 2.46
N CYS A 130 -27.15 -33.10 2.61
CA CYS A 130 -28.00 -31.92 2.38
C CYS A 130 -29.35 -31.71 3.12
N GLN A 131 -29.71 -30.42 3.19
CA GLN A 131 -31.07 -29.86 3.21
C GLN A 131 -31.93 -29.97 4.48
N SER A 132 -31.93 -28.87 5.24
CA SER A 132 -33.10 -28.00 5.48
C SER A 132 -34.52 -28.58 5.30
N LEU A 133 -35.40 -28.31 6.27
CA LEU A 133 -36.45 -27.29 6.16
C LEU A 133 -37.31 -27.18 7.44
N SER A 134 -37.78 -25.97 7.73
CA SER A 134 -39.01 -25.71 8.51
C SER A 134 -40.19 -25.56 7.53
N PRO A 135 -41.47 -25.42 7.93
CA PRO A 135 -42.05 -25.42 9.29
C PRO A 135 -43.27 -26.36 9.42
N CYS A 136 -44.03 -26.30 10.54
CA CYS A 136 -45.47 -25.94 10.50
C CYS A 136 -46.16 -26.04 11.87
N SER A 137 -47.20 -25.22 12.06
CA SER A 137 -48.17 -25.26 13.15
C SER A 137 -49.43 -26.04 12.77
N LEU A 138 -50.05 -26.79 13.70
CA LEU A 138 -51.49 -27.14 13.78
C LEU A 138 -51.72 -27.69 15.24
N ASN A 139 -52.66 -27.32 16.12
CA ASN A 139 -54.04 -26.75 16.10
C ASN A 139 -55.11 -27.81 16.47
N LYS A 140 -55.79 -27.65 17.65
CA LYS A 140 -57.27 -27.80 17.89
C LYS A 140 -57.68 -28.30 19.31
N LYS A 141 -58.63 -27.57 19.95
CA LYS A 141 -59.87 -27.99 20.71
C LYS A 141 -59.73 -28.99 21.89
N LYS A 142 -60.59 -29.08 22.92
CA LYS A 142 -61.86 -28.43 23.41
C LYS A 142 -61.72 -28.27 24.97
N SER A 143 -62.62 -27.91 25.89
CA SER A 143 -64.09 -27.63 26.04
C SER A 143 -64.28 -26.23 26.73
N GLN A 144 -65.37 -25.72 27.33
CA GLN A 144 -66.65 -26.23 27.92
C GLN A 144 -66.49 -27.03 29.24
N GLU A 145 -67.38 -26.96 30.26
CA GLU A 145 -68.67 -26.25 30.40
C GLU A 145 -69.08 -25.95 31.88
N GLN A 146 -69.97 -24.95 32.05
CA GLN A 146 -70.95 -24.70 33.14
C GLN A 146 -70.58 -24.36 34.62
N ILE A 147 -71.36 -23.40 35.11
CA ILE A 147 -71.65 -22.87 36.46
C ILE A 147 -73.04 -23.48 36.83
N PRO A 148 -73.49 -23.78 38.09
CA PRO A 148 -73.94 -22.76 39.05
C PRO A 148 -73.91 -23.21 40.56
N PRO A 149 -74.71 -22.71 41.55
CA PRO A 149 -74.16 -22.29 42.86
C PRO A 149 -74.95 -22.80 44.11
N MET A 150 -74.66 -22.27 45.31
CA MET A 150 -75.55 -21.93 46.47
C MET A 150 -74.66 -21.49 47.67
N CYS A 151 -74.97 -20.45 48.47
CA CYS A 151 -75.99 -20.28 49.52
C CYS A 151 -75.83 -21.22 50.75
N ALA A 152 -75.88 -20.77 52.02
CA ALA A 152 -76.05 -19.42 52.59
C ALA A 152 -74.86 -19.04 53.54
N SER A 153 -74.92 -18.46 54.76
CA SER A 153 -75.95 -18.25 55.81
C SER A 153 -75.65 -17.00 56.69
N ALA A 154 -76.52 -16.69 57.67
CA ALA A 154 -76.35 -15.65 58.71
C ALA A 154 -75.40 -16.14 59.87
N THR A 155 -75.02 -15.38 60.91
CA THR A 155 -75.71 -14.35 61.75
C THR A 155 -74.77 -13.18 62.13
N ASP A 156 -75.18 -11.91 62.08
CA ASP A 156 -76.08 -11.14 63.00
C ASP A 156 -75.34 -10.63 64.27
N GLY A 157 -75.47 -9.38 64.73
CA GLY A 157 -76.46 -8.36 64.33
C GLY A 157 -76.04 -6.88 64.46
N MET A 158 -77.04 -6.01 64.54
CA MET A 158 -76.99 -4.62 64.03
C MET A 158 -76.85 -3.52 65.08
N LEU A 159 -76.44 -2.32 64.63
CA LEU A 159 -77.24 -1.08 64.77
C LEU A 159 -76.77 0.01 63.77
N GLN A 160 -77.68 0.94 63.44
CA GLN A 160 -77.55 2.08 62.50
C GLN A 160 -78.34 3.28 63.10
N PRO A 161 -78.46 4.48 62.48
CA PRO A 161 -77.73 5.07 61.35
C PRO A 161 -77.19 6.51 61.61
N TYR A 162 -76.47 7.10 60.64
CA TYR A 162 -76.70 8.41 59.98
C TYR A 162 -75.43 8.84 59.20
N PRO A 163 -75.52 9.71 58.16
CA PRO A 163 -74.46 9.84 57.16
C PRO A 163 -73.43 10.95 57.48
N ILE A 164 -72.15 10.62 57.27
CA ILE A 164 -71.08 11.60 57.07
C ILE A 164 -70.68 11.52 55.59
N MET A 165 -70.52 12.67 54.94
CA MET A 165 -70.02 12.76 53.57
C MET A 165 -68.49 12.80 53.57
N ASP A 166 -67.86 11.63 53.57
CA ASP A 166 -66.42 11.56 53.30
C ASP A 166 -66.14 11.98 51.84
N ASN A 167 -65.29 12.99 51.69
CA ASN A 167 -64.78 13.38 50.37
C ASN A 167 -63.86 12.29 49.84
N ASP A 168 -64.04 11.95 48.57
CA ASP A 168 -63.20 11.02 47.82
C ASP A 168 -61.87 11.71 47.42
N GLU A 169 -61.09 12.15 48.42
CA GLU A 169 -59.70 12.61 48.26
C GLU A 169 -58.84 11.42 47.82
N LYS A 170 -58.88 11.16 46.52
CA LYS A 170 -58.07 10.16 45.83
C LYS A 170 -56.59 10.51 46.00
N ASP A 171 -55.99 9.90 47.02
CA ASP A 171 -54.56 9.91 47.29
C ASP A 171 -53.80 9.65 45.98
N LEU A 172 -53.06 10.67 45.52
CA LEU A 172 -52.51 10.71 44.16
C LEU A 172 -51.26 9.81 44.10
N VAL A 173 -51.49 8.50 44.03
CA VAL A 173 -50.47 7.45 43.97
C VAL A 173 -49.60 7.64 42.71
N MET A 174 -48.57 8.45 42.91
CA MET A 174 -47.63 8.91 41.90
C MET A 174 -47.03 7.68 41.19
N PRO A 175 -47.23 7.49 39.87
CA PRO A 175 -46.93 6.22 39.22
C PRO A 175 -45.48 5.79 39.46
N GLN A 176 -45.26 4.51 39.77
CA GLN A 176 -43.97 3.98 40.21
C GLN A 176 -42.82 4.27 39.22
N CYS A 177 -43.13 4.43 37.93
CA CYS A 177 -42.20 4.87 36.89
C CYS A 177 -41.72 6.33 37.05
N VAL A 178 -42.59 7.24 37.52
CA VAL A 178 -42.26 8.63 37.81
C VAL A 178 -41.44 8.73 39.10
N ILE A 179 -41.82 8.02 40.16
CA ILE A 179 -40.98 7.91 41.39
C ILE A 179 -39.57 7.41 41.03
N THR A 180 -39.48 6.34 40.22
CA THR A 180 -38.20 5.81 39.74
C THR A 180 -37.42 6.81 38.89
N LYS A 181 -38.10 7.61 38.06
CA LYS A 181 -37.49 8.66 37.23
C LYS A 181 -36.97 9.82 38.10
N VAL A 182 -37.74 10.26 39.09
CA VAL A 182 -37.34 11.30 40.06
C VAL A 182 -36.16 10.82 40.89
N MET A 183 -36.19 9.62 41.47
CA MET A 183 -35.05 9.06 42.22
C MET A 183 -33.79 8.93 41.36
N ARG A 184 -33.92 8.57 40.08
CA ARG A 184 -32.77 8.54 39.13
C ARG A 184 -32.22 9.93 38.84
N ILE A 185 -33.08 10.94 38.70
CA ILE A 185 -32.69 12.35 38.54
C ILE A 185 -32.01 12.87 39.82
N LEU A 186 -32.55 12.52 41.00
CA LEU A 186 -32.00 12.94 42.29
C LEU A 186 -30.64 12.30 42.55
N SER A 187 -30.46 11.00 42.25
CA SER A 187 -29.17 10.32 42.35
C SER A 187 -28.12 10.78 41.32
N THR A 188 -28.52 11.20 40.12
CA THR A 188 -27.60 11.84 39.17
C THR A 188 -27.25 13.26 39.60
N LYS A 189 -28.21 14.07 40.07
CA LYS A 189 -27.94 15.39 40.65
C LYS A 189 -27.10 15.34 41.93
N LYS A 190 -27.26 14.31 42.79
CA LYS A 190 -26.39 14.05 43.95
C LYS A 190 -24.95 13.72 43.52
N ARG A 191 -24.77 12.99 42.41
CA ARG A 191 -23.45 12.70 41.83
C ARG A 191 -22.80 13.95 41.25
N GLU A 192 -23.54 14.75 40.48
CA GLU A 192 -23.02 16.02 39.96
C GLU A 192 -22.74 17.02 41.10
N PHE A 193 -23.57 17.08 42.16
CA PHE A 193 -23.29 17.88 43.34
C PHE A 193 -21.99 17.47 44.05
N LEU A 194 -21.73 16.16 44.22
CA LEU A 194 -20.47 15.68 44.79
C LEU A 194 -19.25 15.97 43.89
N LYS A 195 -19.43 15.97 42.56
CA LYS A 195 -18.40 16.34 41.58
C LYS A 195 -18.13 17.84 41.57
N LEU A 196 -19.18 18.67 41.59
CA LEU A 196 -19.10 20.13 41.72
C LEU A 196 -18.46 20.52 43.06
N ARG A 197 -18.86 19.91 44.18
CA ARG A 197 -18.22 20.13 45.49
C ARG A 197 -16.74 19.80 45.47
N LYS A 198 -16.32 18.70 44.82
CA LYS A 198 -14.89 18.39 44.64
C LYS A 198 -14.18 19.43 43.78
N CYS A 199 -14.78 19.85 42.67
CA CYS A 199 -14.20 20.85 41.77
C CYS A 199 -14.06 22.22 42.46
N LEU A 200 -15.07 22.64 43.22
CA LEU A 200 -15.06 23.86 44.03
C LEU A 200 -13.95 23.83 45.08
N ILE A 201 -13.76 22.71 45.80
CA ILE A 201 -12.65 22.55 46.75
C ILE A 201 -11.29 22.63 46.03
N THR A 202 -11.15 22.06 44.84
CA THR A 202 -9.92 22.21 44.03
C THR A 202 -9.68 23.65 43.57
N GLN A 203 -10.72 24.36 43.14
CA GLN A 203 -10.65 25.77 42.74
C GLN A 203 -10.34 26.70 43.93
N GLN A 204 -10.96 26.45 45.09
CA GLN A 204 -10.69 27.13 46.35
C GLN A 204 -9.23 26.96 46.78
N ASN A 205 -8.69 25.74 46.70
CA ASN A 205 -7.28 25.48 47.01
C ASN A 205 -6.34 26.20 46.03
N ALA A 206 -6.63 26.17 44.73
CA ALA A 206 -5.84 26.89 43.72
C ALA A 206 -5.91 28.43 43.89
N LEU A 207 -7.06 28.97 44.32
CA LEU A 207 -7.20 30.39 44.64
C LEU A 207 -6.40 30.77 45.89
N LEU A 208 -6.38 29.94 46.93
CA LEU A 208 -5.51 30.13 48.10
C LEU A 208 -4.02 30.06 47.72
N GLU A 209 -3.64 29.13 46.86
CA GLU A 209 -2.26 28.97 46.38
C GLU A 209 -1.81 30.18 45.55
N ASN A 210 -2.65 30.65 44.63
CA ASN A 210 -2.41 31.87 43.85
C ASN A 210 -2.37 33.14 44.74
N TYR A 211 -3.26 33.25 45.74
CA TYR A 211 -3.23 34.37 46.70
C TYR A 211 -1.95 34.33 47.56
N ALA A 212 -1.50 33.15 47.98
CA ALA A 212 -0.22 33.01 48.69
C ALA A 212 0.98 33.43 47.83
N GLN A 213 1.00 33.05 46.54
CA GLN A 213 2.02 33.50 45.58
C GLN A 213 1.96 35.02 45.34
N LEU A 214 0.77 35.61 45.21
CA LEU A 214 0.58 37.05 45.09
C LEU A 214 1.06 37.80 46.34
N LYS A 215 0.79 37.27 47.53
CA LYS A 215 1.25 37.83 48.80
C LYS A 215 2.77 37.68 49.00
N GLU A 216 3.37 36.61 48.48
CA GLU A 216 4.83 36.49 48.43
C GLU A 216 5.45 37.50 47.44
N LEU A 217 4.79 37.75 46.29
CA LEU A 217 5.22 38.77 45.33
C LEU A 217 5.09 40.19 45.90
N GLU A 218 4.02 40.50 46.62
CA GLU A 218 3.83 41.76 47.37
C GLU A 218 4.97 41.97 48.39
N LEU A 219 5.25 40.96 49.22
CA LEU A 219 6.36 40.97 50.19
C LEU A 219 7.73 41.16 49.52
N ARG A 220 7.95 40.54 48.35
CA ARG A 220 9.19 40.70 47.56
C ARG A 220 9.27 42.04 46.83
N ALA A 221 8.14 42.64 46.47
CA ALA A 221 8.07 43.95 45.82
C ALA A 221 8.28 45.12 46.80
N GLY A 222 8.21 44.87 48.11
CA GLY A 222 8.47 45.88 49.14
C GLY A 222 7.40 46.95 49.23
N VAL A 223 6.17 46.66 48.80
CA VAL A 223 5.02 47.57 48.93
C VAL A 223 4.79 47.83 50.42
N PRO A 224 4.87 49.08 50.91
CA PRO A 224 4.61 49.38 52.31
C PRO A 224 3.13 49.12 52.64
N HIS A 225 2.83 48.79 53.89
CA HIS A 225 1.46 48.56 54.36
C HIS A 225 0.65 49.88 54.45
N THR A 226 0.21 50.34 53.28
CA THR A 226 -0.78 51.38 53.04
C THR A 226 -1.95 50.79 52.24
N ASP A 227 -2.96 51.60 51.88
CA ASP A 227 -4.29 51.12 51.47
C ASP A 227 -4.34 50.21 50.22
N ASP A 228 -3.28 50.16 49.41
CA ASP A 228 -3.16 49.27 48.22
C ASP A 228 -2.80 47.80 48.55
N SER A 229 -2.62 47.42 49.82
CA SER A 229 -2.17 46.07 50.19
C SER A 229 -3.22 44.95 49.99
N LEU A 230 -2.74 43.71 49.74
CA LEU A 230 -3.57 42.53 49.49
C LEU A 230 -4.27 42.03 50.78
N GLY A 231 -5.45 42.60 51.03
CA GLY A 231 -6.33 42.27 52.15
C GLY A 231 -6.59 40.77 52.37
N GLU A 232 -6.99 40.42 53.60
CA GLU A 232 -7.01 39.03 54.08
C GLU A 232 -8.15 38.18 53.47
N VAL A 233 -7.78 37.15 52.70
CA VAL A 233 -8.73 36.15 52.19
C VAL A 233 -9.11 35.15 53.29
N ARG A 234 -10.38 35.16 53.70
CA ARG A 234 -10.97 34.20 54.65
C ARG A 234 -12.01 33.32 53.97
N ILE A 235 -12.13 32.06 54.41
CA ILE A 235 -13.16 31.11 53.96
C ILE A 235 -14.13 30.84 55.10
N ILE A 236 -15.43 31.08 54.86
CA ILE A 236 -16.49 30.92 55.85
C ILE A 236 -17.33 29.69 55.50
N SER A 237 -17.57 28.81 56.48
CA SER A 237 -18.45 27.64 56.28
C SER A 237 -19.92 28.02 56.47
N VAL A 238 -20.63 28.22 55.37
CA VAL A 238 -22.09 28.48 55.36
C VAL A 238 -22.94 27.22 55.63
N SER A 239 -22.32 26.12 56.05
CA SER A 239 -22.97 24.80 56.24
C SER A 239 -24.10 24.77 57.27
N ASN A 240 -24.12 25.74 58.17
CA ASN A 240 -25.07 25.82 59.29
C ASN A 240 -25.99 27.05 59.18
N TRP A 241 -25.94 27.78 58.06
CA TRP A 241 -26.73 28.99 57.87
C TRP A 241 -28.19 28.63 57.55
N PRO A 242 -29.17 29.36 58.11
CA PRO A 242 -30.57 29.28 57.69
C PRO A 242 -30.74 29.41 56.18
N ALA A 243 -31.77 28.76 55.64
CA ALA A 243 -32.07 28.86 54.21
C ALA A 243 -32.42 30.30 53.76
N HIS A 244 -32.89 31.15 54.69
CA HIS A 244 -33.09 32.57 54.46
C HIS A 244 -31.77 33.31 54.26
N ASP A 245 -30.81 33.11 55.15
CA ASP A 245 -29.49 33.78 55.13
C ASP A 245 -28.66 33.32 53.93
N LEU A 246 -28.78 32.05 53.54
CA LEU A 246 -28.25 31.53 52.27
C LEU A 246 -28.92 32.16 51.04
N LEU A 247 -30.19 32.56 51.13
CA LEU A 247 -30.89 33.31 50.09
C LEU A 247 -30.53 34.80 50.12
N LEU A 248 -30.13 35.39 51.26
CA LEU A 248 -29.60 36.75 51.33
C LEU A 248 -28.25 36.86 50.62
N LEU A 249 -27.33 35.93 50.87
CA LEU A 249 -26.06 35.84 50.11
C LEU A 249 -26.28 35.74 48.59
N VAL A 250 -27.36 35.07 48.15
CA VAL A 250 -27.72 34.95 46.73
C VAL A 250 -28.53 36.15 46.22
N ARG A 251 -29.09 36.99 47.10
CA ARG A 251 -29.77 38.23 46.72
C ARG A 251 -28.81 39.38 46.51
N ASP A 252 -27.75 39.50 47.29
CA ASP A 252 -26.73 40.52 47.07
C ASP A 252 -26.02 40.30 45.70
N ASP A 253 -25.77 39.04 45.33
CA ASP A 253 -25.32 38.63 43.98
C ASP A 253 -26.35 38.89 42.85
N LEU A 254 -27.62 39.17 43.18
CA LEU A 254 -28.70 39.49 42.23
C LEU A 254 -29.10 40.98 42.24
N GLU A 255 -28.73 41.73 43.26
CA GLU A 255 -28.90 43.19 43.38
C GLU A 255 -27.59 43.96 43.07
N LEU A 256 -26.55 43.24 42.62
CA LEU A 256 -25.52 43.76 41.71
C LEU A 256 -26.18 44.62 40.61
N PRO A 257 -25.73 45.87 40.36
CA PRO A 257 -26.37 46.74 39.38
C PRO A 257 -26.50 46.04 38.02
N LEU A 258 -27.69 46.16 37.43
CA LEU A 258 -27.93 45.80 36.03
C LEU A 258 -27.19 46.78 35.12
N HIS A 259 -25.86 46.66 35.06
CA HIS A 259 -25.05 47.09 33.94
C HIS A 259 -25.50 46.28 32.71
N SER A 260 -26.54 46.80 32.06
CA SER A 260 -27.11 46.31 30.80
C SER A 260 -26.06 46.10 29.71
N GLU A 261 -24.95 46.83 29.81
CA GLU A 261 -23.73 46.66 29.02
C GLU A 261 -23.15 45.24 29.12
N ILE A 262 -23.00 44.66 30.32
CA ILE A 262 -22.37 43.33 30.49
C ILE A 262 -23.26 42.20 29.94
N SER A 263 -24.60 42.34 30.01
CA SER A 263 -25.52 41.44 29.30
C SER A 263 -25.53 41.62 27.77
N GLY A 264 -24.95 42.70 27.25
CA GLY A 264 -24.69 42.91 25.82
C GLY A 264 -23.32 42.41 25.36
N ILE A 265 -22.28 42.53 26.20
CA ILE A 265 -20.87 42.21 25.89
C ILE A 265 -20.64 40.71 25.61
N PHE A 266 -21.53 39.82 26.05
CA PHE A 266 -21.60 38.45 25.56
C PHE A 266 -23.05 38.09 25.21
N GLY A 267 -23.32 37.91 23.91
CA GLY A 267 -24.66 37.59 23.40
C GLY A 267 -24.65 37.01 21.98
N PRO A 268 -25.84 36.73 21.38
CA PRO A 268 -25.94 36.22 20.01
C PRO A 268 -25.24 37.09 18.96
N HIS A 269 -25.23 38.41 19.15
CA HIS A 269 -24.46 39.35 18.32
C HIS A 269 -22.95 39.09 18.34
N VAL A 270 -22.39 38.69 19.48
CA VAL A 270 -20.96 38.37 19.61
C VAL A 270 -20.65 37.03 18.94
N LEU A 271 -21.53 36.04 19.07
CA LEU A 271 -21.41 34.78 18.31
C LEU A 271 -21.51 35.04 16.80
N GLN A 272 -22.41 35.94 16.37
CA GLN A 272 -22.55 36.36 14.97
C GLN A 272 -21.31 37.12 14.47
N GLN A 273 -20.73 38.00 15.29
CA GLN A 273 -19.49 38.74 14.99
C GLN A 273 -18.29 37.80 14.88
N ILE A 274 -18.13 36.86 15.81
CA ILE A 274 -17.09 35.81 15.75
C ILE A 274 -17.32 34.91 14.52
N THR A 275 -18.56 34.54 14.19
CA THR A 275 -18.89 33.78 12.97
C THR A 275 -18.49 34.57 11.71
N ALA A 276 -18.79 35.86 11.66
CA ALA A 276 -18.44 36.73 10.54
C ALA A 276 -16.93 36.99 10.41
N GLN A 277 -16.17 36.98 11.51
CA GLN A 277 -14.72 37.12 11.52
C GLN A 277 -13.97 35.82 11.22
N LEU A 278 -14.49 34.66 11.65
CA LEU A 278 -13.80 33.37 11.46
C LEU A 278 -14.14 32.69 10.13
N ASN A 279 -15.38 32.80 9.62
CA ASN A 279 -15.78 32.11 8.39
C ASN A 279 -15.00 32.52 7.12
N PRO A 280 -14.52 33.77 6.95
CA PRO A 280 -13.68 34.15 5.82
C PRO A 280 -12.28 33.53 5.84
N ILE A 281 -11.70 33.26 7.03
CA ILE A 281 -10.28 32.91 7.19
C ILE A 281 -9.84 31.69 6.33
N PRO A 282 -10.61 30.59 6.23
CA PRO A 282 -10.26 29.49 5.32
C PRO A 282 -10.26 29.87 3.84
N GLU A 283 -11.08 30.85 3.43
CA GLU A 283 -11.22 31.28 2.04
C GLU A 283 -10.18 32.35 1.68
N GLU A 284 -9.86 33.25 2.62
CA GLU A 284 -8.68 34.14 2.55
C GLU A 284 -7.38 33.35 2.51
N MET A 285 -7.24 32.31 3.33
CA MET A 285 -6.09 31.39 3.30
C MET A 285 -5.96 30.70 1.93
N LEU A 286 -7.06 30.25 1.33
CA LEU A 286 -7.05 29.68 -0.01
C LEU A 286 -6.68 30.72 -1.08
N ALA A 287 -7.15 31.97 -0.98
CA ALA A 287 -6.82 33.05 -1.90
C ALA A 287 -5.33 33.44 -1.84
N VAL A 288 -4.79 33.68 -0.64
CA VAL A 288 -3.36 33.96 -0.42
C VAL A 288 -2.50 32.80 -0.91
N SER A 289 -2.94 31.56 -0.65
CA SER A 289 -2.21 30.39 -1.13
C SER A 289 -2.27 30.24 -2.65
N ALA A 290 -3.41 30.53 -3.30
CA ALA A 290 -3.51 30.54 -4.76
C ALA A 290 -2.56 31.58 -5.38
N GLU A 291 -2.42 32.75 -4.76
CA GLU A 291 -1.44 33.77 -5.18
C GLU A 291 0.02 33.28 -5.01
N ILE A 292 0.36 32.67 -3.87
CA ILE A 292 1.68 32.07 -3.64
C ILE A 292 1.98 30.99 -4.70
N MET A 293 0.98 30.20 -5.08
CA MET A 293 1.12 29.15 -6.09
C MET A 293 1.25 29.72 -7.51
N ALA A 294 0.55 30.82 -7.84
CA ALA A 294 0.76 31.56 -9.08
C ALA A 294 2.20 32.11 -9.17
N ARG A 295 2.66 32.81 -8.12
CA ARG A 295 4.04 33.32 -8.01
C ARG A 295 5.09 32.20 -8.09
N ARG A 296 4.82 31.01 -7.52
CA ARG A 296 5.68 29.82 -7.65
C ARG A 296 5.74 29.30 -9.10
N ILE A 297 4.60 29.24 -9.79
CA ILE A 297 4.54 28.83 -11.21
C ILE A 297 5.27 29.84 -12.10
N GLU A 298 5.14 31.14 -11.84
CA GLU A 298 5.90 32.20 -12.52
C GLU A 298 7.41 32.04 -12.33
N LEU A 299 7.89 31.86 -11.09
CA LEU A 299 9.30 31.61 -10.77
C LEU A 299 9.83 30.35 -11.48
N LEU A 300 9.07 29.26 -11.48
CA LEU A 300 9.41 28.04 -12.21
C LEU A 300 9.48 28.30 -13.73
N ASN A 301 8.59 29.11 -14.29
CA ASN A 301 8.60 29.47 -15.71
C ASN A 301 9.79 30.39 -16.06
N VAL A 302 10.22 31.29 -15.16
CA VAL A 302 11.45 32.08 -15.32
C VAL A 302 12.68 31.18 -15.31
N LEU A 303 12.78 30.21 -14.39
CA LEU A 303 13.86 29.22 -14.35
C LEU A 303 13.86 28.34 -15.62
N ARG A 304 12.68 27.88 -16.06
CA ARG A 304 12.48 27.13 -17.30
C ARG A 304 12.97 27.89 -18.54
N GLY A 305 12.78 29.22 -18.54
CA GLY A 305 13.25 30.14 -19.57
C GLY A 305 14.75 30.38 -19.55
N LYS A 306 15.34 30.70 -18.38
CA LYS A 306 16.79 30.93 -18.23
C LYS A 306 17.60 29.71 -18.69
N HIS A 307 17.25 28.53 -18.18
CA HIS A 307 17.94 27.28 -18.51
C HIS A 307 17.46 26.65 -19.83
N ARG A 308 17.01 27.45 -20.80
CA ARG A 308 16.62 26.95 -22.14
C ARG A 308 17.83 26.64 -23.01
N ASN A 309 18.90 27.43 -22.88
CA ASN A 309 20.15 27.25 -23.64
C ASN A 309 20.93 26.03 -23.13
N ASP A 310 20.91 25.80 -21.81
CA ASP A 310 21.58 24.69 -21.12
C ASP A 310 21.05 23.30 -21.49
N ARG A 311 19.97 23.22 -22.30
CA ARG A 311 19.34 21.98 -22.79
C ARG A 311 19.79 21.60 -24.20
N ALA A 312 20.93 22.12 -24.65
CA ALA A 312 21.46 21.92 -25.99
C ALA A 312 21.90 20.46 -26.28
N THR A 313 22.20 19.67 -25.25
CA THR A 313 22.57 18.25 -25.40
C THR A 313 21.44 17.32 -24.94
N TYR A 314 21.39 16.10 -25.47
CA TYR A 314 20.31 15.15 -25.13
C TYR A 314 20.24 14.82 -23.63
N LEU A 315 21.39 14.63 -22.96
CA LEU A 315 21.42 14.35 -21.51
C LEU A 315 20.91 15.54 -20.69
N THR A 316 21.43 16.74 -20.92
CA THR A 316 20.97 17.95 -20.19
C THR A 316 19.49 18.23 -20.43
N ASN A 317 19.00 17.98 -21.65
CA ASN A 317 17.57 18.07 -21.98
C ASN A 317 16.72 17.05 -21.19
N LEU A 318 17.24 15.85 -20.95
CA LEU A 318 16.59 14.79 -20.17
C LEU A 318 16.60 15.12 -18.67
N GLU A 319 17.74 15.52 -18.11
CA GLU A 319 17.86 15.99 -16.72
C GLU A 319 16.90 17.15 -16.42
N TRP A 320 16.80 18.12 -17.33
CA TRP A 320 15.85 19.22 -17.20
C TRP A 320 14.39 18.78 -17.35
N LYS A 321 14.08 17.67 -18.04
CA LYS A 321 12.72 17.10 -18.03
C LYS A 321 12.40 16.47 -16.67
N THR A 322 13.34 15.73 -16.09
CA THR A 322 13.20 15.15 -14.74
C THR A 322 12.99 16.25 -13.70
N LYS A 323 13.86 17.28 -13.65
CA LYS A 323 13.73 18.42 -12.73
C LYS A 323 12.43 19.20 -12.91
N ASN A 324 11.92 19.35 -14.14
CA ASN A 324 10.61 19.97 -14.35
C ASN A 324 9.48 19.12 -13.78
N SER A 325 9.50 17.80 -13.99
CA SER A 325 8.55 16.86 -13.39
C SER A 325 8.59 16.93 -11.86
N GLU A 326 9.79 16.97 -11.25
CA GLU A 326 9.97 17.14 -9.81
C GLU A 326 9.32 18.43 -9.30
N PHE A 327 9.59 19.57 -9.95
CA PHE A 327 9.00 20.86 -9.56
C PHE A 327 7.47 20.90 -9.73
N ASP A 328 6.92 20.27 -10.77
CA ASP A 328 5.46 20.17 -10.95
C ASP A 328 4.83 19.26 -9.89
N ASN A 329 5.43 18.10 -9.60
CA ASN A 329 4.98 17.18 -8.54
C ASN A 329 5.06 17.81 -7.14
N GLU A 330 6.11 18.57 -6.82
CA GLU A 330 6.19 19.34 -5.57
C GLU A 330 5.07 20.38 -5.49
N THR A 331 4.80 21.08 -6.59
CA THR A 331 3.78 22.14 -6.64
C THR A 331 2.39 21.53 -6.47
N GLU A 332 2.09 20.38 -7.10
CA GLU A 332 0.83 19.68 -6.89
C GLU A 332 0.69 19.14 -5.45
N LYS A 333 1.77 18.60 -4.87
CA LYS A 333 1.82 18.17 -3.46
C LYS A 333 1.58 19.33 -2.50
N LEU A 334 2.19 20.49 -2.75
CA LEU A 334 2.01 21.70 -1.95
C LEU A 334 0.56 22.22 -2.05
N HIS A 335 -0.04 22.18 -3.24
CA HIS A 335 -1.45 22.54 -3.45
C HIS A 335 -2.39 21.65 -2.63
N ARG A 336 -2.18 20.32 -2.65
CA ARG A 336 -2.96 19.37 -1.85
C ARG A 336 -2.79 19.58 -0.34
N LEU A 337 -1.59 19.94 0.13
CA LEU A 337 -1.33 20.25 1.55
C LEU A 337 -2.02 21.55 2.00
N VAL A 338 -1.99 22.59 1.16
CA VAL A 338 -2.72 23.86 1.37
C VAL A 338 -4.22 23.60 1.50
N ALA A 339 -4.82 22.93 0.51
CA ALA A 339 -6.27 22.72 0.47
C ALA A 339 -6.76 21.93 1.69
N GLY A 340 -6.11 20.81 2.01
CA GLY A 340 -6.45 20.01 3.20
C GLY A 340 -6.22 20.76 4.52
N THR A 341 -5.32 21.75 4.57
CA THR A 341 -5.12 22.60 5.75
C THR A 341 -6.23 23.64 5.90
N ALA A 342 -6.72 24.23 4.80
CA ALA A 342 -7.88 25.12 4.82
C ALA A 342 -9.18 24.39 5.19
N GLU A 343 -9.39 23.17 4.68
CA GLU A 343 -10.51 22.30 5.09
C GLU A 343 -10.44 21.95 6.57
N ASN A 344 -9.25 21.62 7.09
CA ASN A 344 -9.02 21.33 8.50
C ASN A 344 -9.32 22.57 9.39
N LEU A 345 -8.94 23.76 8.93
CA LEU A 345 -9.24 25.03 9.61
C LEU A 345 -10.75 25.31 9.62
N LYS A 346 -11.44 25.16 8.48
CA LYS A 346 -12.91 25.32 8.37
C LYS A 346 -13.65 24.34 9.28
N ALA A 347 -13.20 23.08 9.37
CA ALA A 347 -13.77 22.09 10.28
C ALA A 347 -13.56 22.46 11.77
N LYS A 348 -12.37 22.95 12.14
CA LYS A 348 -12.07 23.42 13.51
C LYS A 348 -12.88 24.66 13.90
N ILE A 349 -12.99 25.63 13.00
CA ILE A 349 -13.81 26.84 13.20
C ILE A 349 -15.27 26.46 13.44
N ASN A 350 -15.84 25.61 12.57
CA ASN A 350 -17.21 25.12 12.75
C ASN A 350 -17.39 24.41 14.11
N TYR A 351 -16.48 23.51 14.48
CA TYR A 351 -16.53 22.82 15.77
C TYR A 351 -16.45 23.78 16.98
N SER A 352 -15.59 24.80 16.90
CA SER A 352 -15.48 25.85 17.93
C SER A 352 -16.75 26.71 18.01
N LEU A 353 -17.38 27.04 16.88
CA LEU A 353 -18.66 27.76 16.84
C LEU A 353 -19.82 26.92 17.40
N GLU A 354 -19.86 25.60 17.14
CA GLU A 354 -20.86 24.72 17.76
C GLU A 354 -20.65 24.58 19.27
N LEU A 355 -19.40 24.46 19.76
CA LEU A 355 -19.12 24.51 21.20
C LEU A 355 -19.57 25.84 21.82
N ALA A 356 -19.31 26.96 21.14
CA ALA A 356 -19.72 28.29 21.59
C ALA A 356 -21.25 28.50 21.61
N LYS A 357 -22.04 27.67 20.91
CA LYS A 357 -23.51 27.70 20.94
C LYS A 357 -24.11 27.09 22.21
N ILE A 358 -23.45 26.10 22.82
CA ILE A 358 -24.02 25.28 23.91
C ILE A 358 -24.53 26.13 25.10
N PRO A 359 -23.79 27.13 25.63
CA PRO A 359 -24.26 27.93 26.76
C PRO A 359 -25.53 28.74 26.48
N TRP A 360 -25.76 29.15 25.22
CA TRP A 360 -26.96 29.88 24.81
C TRP A 360 -28.18 28.97 24.73
N ILE A 361 -28.00 27.76 24.20
CA ILE A 361 -29.03 26.72 24.14
C ILE A 361 -29.44 26.33 25.57
N ASP A 362 -28.48 26.12 26.47
CA ASP A 362 -28.75 25.85 27.88
C ASP A 362 -29.43 27.04 28.58
N ARG A 363 -29.01 28.29 28.32
CA ARG A 363 -29.66 29.50 28.83
C ARG A 363 -31.12 29.60 28.37
N GLU A 364 -31.40 29.37 27.08
CA GLU A 364 -32.75 29.42 26.52
C GLU A 364 -33.66 28.31 27.10
N ILE A 365 -33.14 27.08 27.23
CA ILE A 365 -33.83 25.96 27.89
C ILE A 365 -34.14 26.27 29.36
N MET A 366 -33.22 26.94 30.07
CA MET A 366 -33.41 27.36 31.45
C MET A 366 -34.43 28.51 31.57
N THR A 367 -34.40 29.52 30.70
CA THR A 367 -35.43 30.58 30.64
C THR A 367 -36.82 29.96 30.42
N LYS A 368 -36.97 29.11 29.40
CA LYS A 368 -38.21 28.34 29.12
C LYS A 368 -38.60 27.36 30.23
N LYS A 369 -37.75 27.13 31.24
CA LYS A 369 -38.07 26.37 32.44
C LYS A 369 -38.51 27.28 33.59
N ILE A 370 -37.84 28.42 33.77
CA ILE A 370 -38.21 29.46 34.75
C ILE A 370 -39.62 30.00 34.43
N GLU A 371 -39.92 30.29 33.17
CA GLU A 371 -41.26 30.72 32.70
C GLU A 371 -42.37 29.73 33.06
N ARG A 372 -42.09 28.42 33.00
CA ARG A 372 -43.06 27.37 33.38
C ARG A 372 -43.23 27.28 34.89
N LEU A 373 -42.13 27.27 35.64
CA LEU A 373 -42.16 27.27 37.11
C LEU A 373 -42.85 28.53 37.67
N HIS A 374 -42.71 29.67 37.02
CA HIS A 374 -43.39 30.91 37.38
C HIS A 374 -44.92 30.80 37.17
N LYS A 375 -45.36 30.22 36.03
CA LYS A 375 -46.78 29.93 35.77
C LYS A 375 -47.35 28.88 36.75
N GLU A 376 -46.58 27.85 37.08
CA GLU A 376 -46.95 26.84 38.08
C GLU A 376 -47.08 27.46 39.49
N ASN A 377 -46.14 28.32 39.90
CA ASN A 377 -46.22 29.06 41.17
C ASN A 377 -47.43 30.01 41.24
N MET A 378 -47.76 30.72 40.15
CA MET A 378 -48.96 31.58 40.11
C MET A 378 -50.25 30.79 40.36
N VAL A 379 -50.35 29.57 39.81
CA VAL A 379 -51.49 28.66 40.03
C VAL A 379 -51.50 28.09 41.45
N LEU A 380 -50.34 27.83 42.05
CA LEU A 380 -50.24 27.37 43.44
C LEU A 380 -50.58 28.49 44.45
N GLN A 381 -50.15 29.73 44.18
CA GLN A 381 -50.47 30.88 45.04
C GLN A 381 -51.98 31.11 45.10
N HIS A 382 -52.66 31.14 43.95
CA HIS A 382 -54.13 31.28 43.89
C HIS A 382 -54.83 30.21 44.74
N LYS A 383 -54.36 28.95 44.71
CA LYS A 383 -54.92 27.88 45.53
C LYS A 383 -54.69 28.10 47.02
N ILE A 384 -53.49 28.53 47.44
CA ILE A 384 -53.19 28.86 48.84
C ILE A 384 -54.12 29.99 49.30
N ASP A 385 -54.29 31.02 48.48
CA ASP A 385 -55.17 32.14 48.74
C ASP A 385 -56.65 31.71 48.84
N ASP A 386 -57.06 30.60 48.21
CA ASP A 386 -58.42 30.04 48.31
C ASP A 386 -58.62 29.13 49.54
N TYR A 387 -57.59 28.46 50.02
CA TYR A 387 -57.64 27.73 51.31
C TYR A 387 -57.62 28.69 52.50
N ALA A 388 -56.81 29.75 52.46
CA ALA A 388 -56.67 30.73 53.54
C ALA A 388 -57.94 31.55 53.84
N LYS A 389 -58.99 31.42 53.02
CA LYS A 389 -60.32 32.06 53.21
C LYS A 389 -61.34 31.15 53.92
N LYS A 390 -60.97 29.95 54.37
CA LYS A 390 -61.93 28.93 54.87
C LYS A 390 -61.93 28.68 56.39
N ASP A 391 -60.85 28.98 57.09
CA ASP A 391 -60.78 28.95 58.56
C ASP A 391 -60.60 30.38 59.05
N PRO A 392 -61.57 30.97 59.77
CA PRO A 392 -61.44 30.94 61.24
C PRO A 392 -62.77 31.02 62.04
N ASP A 393 -62.97 30.09 62.98
CA ASP A 393 -63.60 30.38 64.29
C ASP A 393 -63.21 29.28 65.32
N ASP A 394 -63.84 29.29 66.50
CA ASP A 394 -63.76 28.29 67.58
C ASP A 394 -62.41 28.18 68.33
N THR A 395 -62.07 29.21 69.11
CA THR A 395 -61.52 28.97 70.46
C THR A 395 -61.92 30.09 71.44
N LYS A 396 -62.65 29.75 72.51
CA LYS A 396 -62.96 30.67 73.63
C LYS A 396 -62.84 29.97 74.99
N GLU A 397 -62.56 30.79 76.00
CA GLU A 397 -62.15 30.41 77.36
C GLU A 397 -63.32 30.16 78.32
N VAL A 398 -63.08 29.44 79.43
CA VAL A 398 -63.91 29.43 80.65
C VAL A 398 -63.00 29.33 81.88
N GLY A 399 -63.36 29.98 83.00
CA GLY A 399 -62.63 29.93 84.28
C GLY A 399 -63.52 30.24 85.51
N GLN A 400 -62.90 30.63 86.63
CA GLN A 400 -63.48 30.94 87.97
C GLN A 400 -63.84 29.67 88.83
N LEU A 401 -63.38 29.48 90.10
CA LEU A 401 -63.47 30.21 91.41
C LEU A 401 -64.81 29.91 92.16
N GLU A 402 -64.92 29.78 93.49
CA GLU A 402 -64.03 30.03 94.66
C GLU A 402 -64.52 29.23 95.93
N ASN A 403 -63.70 29.02 96.98
CA ASN A 403 -64.13 28.60 98.35
C ASN A 403 -63.00 28.57 99.45
N MET A 404 -62.44 29.74 99.82
CA MET A 404 -61.28 29.88 100.76
C MET A 404 -61.27 29.07 102.08
N THR A 405 -60.07 28.99 102.69
CA THR A 405 -59.70 28.37 103.99
C THR A 405 -59.57 26.85 104.00
N ASN A 406 -60.65 26.06 103.89
CA ASN A 406 -60.49 24.63 103.59
C ASN A 406 -59.89 24.42 102.18
N HIS A 407 -60.05 25.40 101.28
CA HIS A 407 -59.28 25.47 100.04
C HIS A 407 -57.78 25.59 100.24
N GLN A 408 -57.20 26.04 101.36
CA GLN A 408 -55.74 26.27 101.35
C GLN A 408 -54.96 24.96 101.32
N ALA A 409 -55.25 24.02 102.23
CA ALA A 409 -54.68 22.67 102.17
C ALA A 409 -55.14 21.91 100.91
N LEU A 410 -56.42 22.03 100.54
CA LEU A 410 -56.96 21.33 99.36
C LEU A 410 -56.40 21.88 98.03
N CYS A 411 -56.10 23.18 97.92
CA CYS A 411 -55.43 23.79 96.77
C CYS A 411 -53.92 23.57 96.81
N GLU A 412 -53.31 23.36 97.96
CA GLU A 412 -51.94 22.85 98.04
C GLU A 412 -51.84 21.41 97.55
N GLU A 413 -52.74 20.51 97.97
CA GLU A 413 -52.81 19.15 97.42
C GLU A 413 -53.22 19.14 95.94
N LEU A 414 -54.22 19.94 95.54
CA LEU A 414 -54.62 20.08 94.14
C LEU A 414 -53.54 20.75 93.28
N SER A 415 -52.67 21.62 93.84
CA SER A 415 -51.53 22.17 93.09
C SER A 415 -50.35 21.20 93.04
N LYS A 416 -50.10 20.39 94.07
CA LYS A 416 -49.16 19.26 94.03
C LYS A 416 -49.62 18.21 93.02
N GLU A 417 -50.90 17.87 92.99
CA GLU A 417 -51.53 16.96 92.02
C GLU A 417 -51.56 17.55 90.60
N ARG A 418 -51.86 18.84 90.43
CA ARG A 418 -51.74 19.53 89.14
C ARG A 418 -50.29 19.54 88.65
N ALA A 419 -49.32 19.87 89.50
CA ALA A 419 -47.90 19.85 89.14
C ALA A 419 -47.40 18.44 88.81
N ALA A 420 -47.85 17.41 89.55
CA ALA A 420 -47.57 16.01 89.25
C ALA A 420 -48.18 15.58 87.91
N ARG A 421 -49.40 16.02 87.59
CA ARG A 421 -50.05 15.78 86.28
C ARG A 421 -49.38 16.54 85.14
N GLU A 422 -48.94 17.78 85.37
CA GLU A 422 -48.21 18.58 84.38
C GLU A 422 -46.85 17.93 84.08
N ALA A 423 -46.10 17.54 85.12
CA ALA A 423 -44.84 16.80 84.97
C ALA A 423 -45.04 15.42 84.30
N LEU A 424 -46.11 14.69 84.63
CA LEU A 424 -46.43 13.43 83.95
C LEU A 424 -46.80 13.64 82.48
N LYS A 425 -47.54 14.71 82.17
CA LYS A 425 -47.90 15.15 80.82
C LYS A 425 -46.67 15.60 80.01
N GLU A 426 -45.69 16.25 80.63
CA GLU A 426 -44.39 16.53 80.04
C GLU A 426 -43.60 15.25 79.74
N VAL A 427 -43.55 14.29 80.69
CA VAL A 427 -42.89 12.99 80.49
C VAL A 427 -43.56 12.18 79.37
N VAL A 428 -44.90 12.17 79.29
CA VAL A 428 -45.66 11.55 78.20
C VAL A 428 -45.37 12.25 76.87
N SER A 429 -45.43 13.59 76.82
CA SER A 429 -45.11 14.38 75.63
C SER A 429 -43.68 14.13 75.13
N ALA A 430 -42.71 14.02 76.04
CA ALA A 430 -41.33 13.66 75.73
C ALA A 430 -41.21 12.23 75.19
N ALA A 431 -41.91 11.26 75.80
CA ALA A 431 -41.95 9.88 75.32
C ALA A 431 -42.60 9.77 73.93
N GLU A 432 -43.70 10.47 73.68
CA GLU A 432 -44.35 10.57 72.36
C GLU A 432 -43.48 11.27 71.32
N SER A 433 -42.71 12.28 71.72
CA SER A 433 -41.72 12.93 70.87
C SER A 433 -40.60 11.96 70.47
N MET A 434 -40.05 11.21 71.43
CA MET A 434 -39.07 10.16 71.16
C MET A 434 -39.66 9.04 70.28
N LEU A 435 -40.91 8.63 70.48
CA LEU A 435 -41.59 7.65 69.63
C LEU A 435 -41.82 8.18 68.21
N ARG A 436 -42.15 9.46 68.02
CA ARG A 436 -42.23 10.10 66.69
C ARG A 436 -40.87 10.09 66.00
N VAL A 437 -39.79 10.45 66.69
CA VAL A 437 -38.41 10.39 66.18
C VAL A 437 -38.01 8.96 65.83
N ALA A 438 -38.31 7.97 66.67
CA ALA A 438 -38.02 6.56 66.44
C ALA A 438 -38.78 6.02 65.21
N ARG A 439 -40.08 6.30 65.08
CA ARG A 439 -40.89 5.94 63.91
C ARG A 439 -40.36 6.56 62.62
N ALA A 440 -40.01 7.85 62.63
CA ALA A 440 -39.38 8.54 61.50
C ALA A 440 -38.01 7.94 61.13
N ARG A 441 -37.23 7.50 62.14
CA ARG A 441 -35.95 6.82 61.93
C ARG A 441 -36.12 5.44 61.31
N ILE A 442 -37.10 4.64 61.76
CA ILE A 442 -37.43 3.33 61.20
C ILE A 442 -37.84 3.48 59.72
N ALA A 443 -38.80 4.34 59.40
CA ALA A 443 -39.24 4.59 58.03
C ALA A 443 -38.11 5.11 57.11
N THR A 444 -37.09 5.76 57.68
CA THR A 444 -35.88 6.17 56.95
C THR A 444 -34.94 5.00 56.69
N LEU A 445 -34.74 4.11 57.66
CA LEU A 445 -33.93 2.89 57.51
C LEU A 445 -34.58 1.88 56.54
N GLU A 446 -35.90 1.71 56.60
CA GLU A 446 -36.66 0.86 55.67
C GLU A 446 -36.53 1.34 54.22
N ARG A 447 -36.59 2.67 54.00
CA ARG A 447 -36.34 3.28 52.69
C ARG A 447 -34.93 2.98 52.19
N GLN A 448 -33.91 3.15 53.04
CA GLN A 448 -32.52 2.81 52.72
C GLN A 448 -32.32 1.31 52.42
N LEU A 449 -33.04 0.43 53.12
CA LEU A 449 -33.02 -1.02 52.91
C LEU A 449 -33.68 -1.39 51.56
N LYS A 450 -34.76 -0.70 51.17
CA LYS A 450 -35.41 -0.84 49.86
C LYS A 450 -34.50 -0.34 48.73
N ASP A 451 -33.87 0.81 48.90
CA ASP A 451 -32.94 1.39 47.91
C ASP A 451 -31.71 0.50 47.71
N THR A 452 -31.07 0.04 48.79
CA THR A 452 -29.89 -0.85 48.70
C THR A 452 -30.20 -2.23 48.10
N ARG A 453 -31.40 -2.78 48.31
CA ARG A 453 -31.88 -3.99 47.58
C ARG A 453 -31.95 -3.73 46.08
N ALA A 454 -32.54 -2.61 45.66
CA ALA A 454 -32.64 -2.26 44.24
C ALA A 454 -31.28 -1.96 43.59
N GLU A 455 -30.34 -1.34 44.32
CA GLU A 455 -28.95 -1.16 43.86
C GLU A 455 -28.23 -2.51 43.70
N LEU A 456 -28.44 -3.45 44.62
CA LEU A 456 -27.85 -4.79 44.58
C LEU A 456 -28.40 -5.63 43.40
N GLU A 457 -29.70 -5.54 43.11
CA GLU A 457 -30.30 -6.15 41.91
C GLU A 457 -29.77 -5.53 40.61
N ALA A 458 -29.65 -4.20 40.56
CA ALA A 458 -29.07 -3.50 39.42
C ALA A 458 -27.58 -3.85 39.21
N ALA A 459 -26.82 -4.06 40.29
CA ALA A 459 -25.44 -4.54 40.24
C ALA A 459 -25.36 -6.00 39.74
N ARG A 460 -26.21 -6.90 40.25
CA ARG A 460 -26.33 -8.28 39.77
C ARG A 460 -26.68 -8.37 38.29
N LYS A 461 -27.59 -7.51 37.80
CA LYS A 461 -27.90 -7.44 36.37
C LYS A 461 -26.67 -7.01 35.55
N LYS A 462 -26.03 -5.89 35.91
CA LYS A 462 -24.81 -5.42 35.24
C LYS A 462 -23.68 -6.45 35.24
N HIS A 463 -23.54 -7.24 36.31
CA HIS A 463 -22.58 -8.34 36.34
C HIS A 463 -22.89 -9.40 35.27
N LYS A 464 -24.14 -9.83 35.13
CA LYS A 464 -24.55 -10.77 34.08
C LYS A 464 -24.38 -10.19 32.67
N ASP A 465 -24.73 -8.92 32.48
CA ASP A 465 -24.56 -8.22 31.20
C ASP A 465 -23.07 -8.16 30.80
N LEU A 466 -22.17 -7.87 31.76
CA LEU A 466 -20.71 -7.91 31.56
C LEU A 466 -20.19 -9.32 31.31
N GLU A 467 -20.66 -10.33 32.06
CA GLU A 467 -20.25 -11.72 31.90
C GLU A 467 -20.61 -12.27 30.52
N GLN A 468 -21.78 -11.94 29.99
CA GLN A 468 -22.17 -12.23 28.61
C GLN A 468 -21.25 -11.53 27.59
N LEU A 469 -20.90 -10.26 27.83
CA LEU A 469 -19.96 -9.53 26.98
C LEU A 469 -18.56 -10.18 26.97
N TYR A 470 -18.08 -10.69 28.11
CA TYR A 470 -16.82 -11.44 28.18
C TYR A 470 -16.87 -12.75 27.39
N ARG A 471 -17.91 -13.58 27.57
CA ARG A 471 -18.09 -14.84 26.82
C ARG A 471 -18.22 -14.60 25.30
N HIS A 472 -18.89 -13.52 24.89
CA HIS A 472 -18.99 -13.15 23.48
C HIS A 472 -17.64 -12.64 22.92
N ARG A 473 -16.88 -11.88 23.71
CA ARG A 473 -15.54 -11.42 23.34
C ARG A 473 -14.54 -12.58 23.22
N GLU A 474 -14.62 -13.56 24.12
CA GLU A 474 -13.81 -14.79 24.13
C GLU A 474 -14.08 -15.64 22.88
N THR A 475 -15.34 -16.01 22.63
CA THR A 475 -15.74 -16.74 21.41
C THR A 475 -15.38 -15.99 20.11
N SER A 476 -15.41 -14.65 20.14
CA SER A 476 -14.94 -13.80 19.05
C SER A 476 -13.41 -13.85 18.84
N TYR A 477 -12.61 -13.99 19.90
CA TYR A 477 -11.17 -14.23 19.78
C TYR A 477 -10.86 -15.63 19.26
N ASP A 478 -11.58 -16.66 19.72
CA ASP A 478 -11.44 -18.04 19.22
C ASP A 478 -11.76 -18.15 17.72
N ALA A 479 -12.83 -17.48 17.27
CA ALA A 479 -13.19 -17.42 15.85
C ALA A 479 -12.09 -16.72 15.02
N ARG A 480 -11.53 -15.60 15.50
CA ARG A 480 -10.38 -14.93 14.86
C ARG A 480 -9.14 -15.82 14.83
N SER A 481 -8.84 -16.52 15.94
CA SER A 481 -7.69 -17.41 16.08
C SER A 481 -7.75 -18.57 15.08
N LYS A 482 -8.91 -19.24 14.98
CA LYS A 482 -9.16 -20.30 13.99
C LYS A 482 -9.02 -19.80 12.56
N LYS A 483 -9.64 -18.66 12.22
CA LYS A 483 -9.52 -18.06 10.89
C LYS A 483 -8.08 -17.65 10.54
N LEU A 484 -7.30 -17.15 11.52
CA LEU A 484 -5.89 -16.82 11.34
C LEU A 484 -5.03 -18.07 11.09
N LEU A 485 -5.31 -19.17 11.80
CA LEU A 485 -4.63 -20.45 11.59
C LEU A 485 -4.96 -21.08 10.22
N GLU A 486 -6.22 -20.97 9.77
CA GLU A 486 -6.63 -21.36 8.42
C GLU A 486 -5.93 -20.53 7.35
N VAL A 487 -5.84 -19.20 7.53
CA VAL A 487 -5.10 -18.30 6.64
C VAL A 487 -3.61 -18.67 6.61
N SER A 488 -2.97 -18.89 7.76
CA SER A 488 -1.56 -19.36 7.83
C SER A 488 -1.36 -20.63 7.01
N LYS A 489 -2.20 -21.65 7.24
CA LYS A 489 -2.12 -22.94 6.57
C LYS A 489 -2.33 -22.85 5.05
N THR A 490 -3.24 -21.98 4.58
CA THR A 490 -3.39 -21.72 3.13
C THR A 490 -2.20 -20.95 2.54
N GLY A 491 -1.59 -20.04 3.31
CA GLY A 491 -0.33 -19.39 2.98
C GLY A 491 0.82 -20.39 2.85
N GLU A 492 0.98 -21.28 3.82
CA GLU A 492 1.98 -22.37 3.82
C GLU A 492 1.86 -23.25 2.56
N ILE A 493 0.66 -23.75 2.25
CA ILE A 493 0.39 -24.55 1.04
C ILE A 493 0.70 -23.77 -0.25
N THR A 494 0.42 -22.47 -0.27
CA THR A 494 0.73 -21.59 -1.41
C THR A 494 2.25 -21.41 -1.56
N ILE A 495 2.97 -21.20 -0.46
CA ILE A 495 4.44 -21.08 -0.44
C ILE A 495 5.10 -22.39 -0.90
N GLU A 496 4.66 -23.55 -0.41
CA GLU A 496 5.17 -24.84 -0.89
C GLU A 496 4.93 -25.02 -2.40
N THR A 497 3.78 -24.56 -2.91
CA THR A 497 3.42 -24.69 -4.34
C THR A 497 4.30 -23.78 -5.20
N LEU A 498 4.56 -22.54 -4.76
CA LEU A 498 5.49 -21.62 -5.41
C LEU A 498 6.95 -22.13 -5.34
N GLN A 499 7.35 -22.79 -4.24
CA GLN A 499 8.66 -23.44 -4.14
C GLN A 499 8.80 -24.57 -5.17
N ARG A 500 7.82 -25.48 -5.28
CA ARG A 500 7.81 -26.54 -6.30
C ARG A 500 7.87 -25.98 -7.73
N GLN A 501 7.18 -24.87 -7.99
CA GLN A 501 7.22 -24.18 -9.30
C GLN A 501 8.59 -23.56 -9.58
N ARG A 502 9.20 -22.88 -8.59
CA ARG A 502 10.59 -22.38 -8.69
C ARG A 502 11.55 -23.51 -9.01
N ASP A 503 11.50 -24.61 -8.26
CA ASP A 503 12.46 -25.71 -8.37
C ASP A 503 12.34 -26.41 -9.75
N ALA A 504 11.12 -26.54 -10.28
CA ALA A 504 10.88 -27.04 -11.63
C ALA A 504 11.40 -26.08 -12.73
N LEU A 505 11.24 -24.77 -12.54
CA LEU A 505 11.78 -23.75 -13.47
C LEU A 505 13.32 -23.69 -13.41
N GLU A 506 13.91 -23.81 -12.23
CA GLU A 506 15.38 -23.84 -12.04
C GLU A 506 15.99 -25.08 -12.70
N LEU A 507 15.36 -26.26 -12.56
CA LEU A 507 15.71 -27.46 -13.31
C LEU A 507 15.62 -27.22 -14.83
N ARG A 508 14.51 -26.62 -15.31
CA ARG A 508 14.33 -26.37 -16.75
C ARG A 508 15.32 -25.37 -17.32
N VAL A 509 15.73 -24.35 -16.54
CA VAL A 509 16.80 -23.42 -16.91
C VAL A 509 18.16 -24.11 -16.96
N LYS A 510 18.42 -25.09 -16.08
CA LYS A 510 19.64 -25.91 -16.13
C LYS A 510 19.67 -26.79 -17.39
N GLU A 511 18.58 -27.48 -17.70
CA GLU A 511 18.45 -28.27 -18.95
C GLU A 511 18.69 -27.41 -20.20
N LEU A 512 18.09 -26.22 -20.28
CA LEU A 512 18.23 -25.33 -21.44
C LEU A 512 19.67 -24.79 -21.59
N ARG A 513 20.41 -24.60 -20.49
CA ARG A 513 21.84 -24.25 -20.53
C ARG A 513 22.69 -25.41 -21.04
N GLU A 514 22.44 -26.62 -20.56
CA GLU A 514 23.15 -27.83 -21.02
C GLU A 514 22.87 -28.11 -22.51
N GLN A 515 21.64 -27.88 -22.97
CA GLN A 515 21.28 -27.94 -24.39
C GLN A 515 21.98 -26.85 -25.23
N ALA A 516 22.08 -25.61 -24.72
CA ALA A 516 22.79 -24.54 -25.40
C ALA A 516 24.31 -24.80 -25.50
N GLU A 517 24.93 -25.29 -24.43
CA GLU A 517 26.36 -25.65 -24.40
C GLU A 517 26.68 -26.81 -25.35
N LEU A 518 25.79 -27.81 -25.45
CA LEU A 518 25.89 -28.88 -26.44
C LEU A 518 25.73 -28.37 -27.88
N ALA A 519 24.78 -27.45 -28.12
CA ALA A 519 24.58 -26.83 -29.42
C ALA A 519 25.81 -26.03 -29.85
N GLU A 520 26.38 -25.20 -28.95
CA GLU A 520 27.59 -24.41 -29.17
C GLU A 520 28.79 -25.31 -29.50
N LYS A 521 29.03 -26.38 -28.73
CA LYS A 521 30.07 -27.38 -29.03
C LYS A 521 29.87 -28.03 -30.40
N SER A 522 28.63 -28.34 -30.78
CA SER A 522 28.32 -28.90 -32.10
C SER A 522 28.55 -27.90 -33.26
N ALA A 523 28.34 -26.61 -33.02
CA ALA A 523 28.61 -25.55 -33.98
C ALA A 523 30.12 -25.32 -34.14
N ALA A 524 30.86 -25.21 -33.02
CA ALA A 524 32.31 -25.08 -33.03
C ALA A 524 33.01 -26.26 -33.72
N ALA A 525 32.53 -27.49 -33.53
CA ALA A 525 33.04 -28.67 -34.23
C ALA A 525 32.83 -28.58 -35.76
N LYS A 526 31.65 -28.14 -36.21
CA LYS A 526 31.35 -27.92 -37.64
C LYS A 526 32.18 -26.78 -38.23
N GLU A 527 32.39 -25.70 -37.48
CA GLU A 527 33.22 -24.57 -37.92
C GLU A 527 34.71 -24.97 -38.03
N ALA A 528 35.21 -25.78 -37.09
CA ALA A 528 36.55 -26.36 -37.17
C ALA A 528 36.70 -27.29 -38.39
N GLU A 529 35.71 -28.14 -38.67
CA GLU A 529 35.71 -29.00 -39.85
C GLU A 529 35.67 -28.20 -41.16
N GLN A 530 34.81 -27.17 -41.24
CA GLN A 530 34.73 -26.28 -42.40
C GLN A 530 36.04 -25.50 -42.62
N ARG A 531 36.68 -25.04 -41.54
CA ARG A 531 37.99 -24.37 -41.58
C ARG A 531 39.08 -25.31 -42.08
N ALA A 532 39.18 -26.54 -41.56
CA ALA A 532 40.14 -27.54 -42.04
C ALA A 532 39.91 -27.92 -43.53
N ARG A 533 38.65 -28.01 -43.98
CA ARG A 533 38.30 -28.20 -45.40
C ARG A 533 38.75 -27.02 -46.25
N ALA A 534 38.56 -25.78 -45.78
CA ALA A 534 39.00 -24.57 -46.48
C ALA A 534 40.53 -24.47 -46.57
N GLU A 535 41.26 -24.75 -45.48
CA GLU A 535 42.72 -24.82 -45.45
C GLU A 535 43.27 -25.89 -46.42
N SER A 536 42.63 -27.06 -46.48
CA SER A 536 42.99 -28.13 -47.45
C SER A 536 42.77 -27.70 -48.90
N LEU A 537 41.69 -26.96 -49.20
CA LEU A 537 41.45 -26.40 -50.53
C LEU A 537 42.46 -25.28 -50.87
N GLN A 538 42.78 -24.41 -49.93
CA GLN A 538 43.77 -23.34 -50.11
C GLN A 538 45.17 -23.90 -50.36
N ALA A 539 45.56 -24.97 -49.67
CA ALA A 539 46.81 -25.69 -49.92
C ALA A 539 46.89 -26.25 -51.35
N LYS A 540 45.80 -26.88 -51.84
CA LYS A 540 45.73 -27.40 -53.22
C LYS A 540 45.80 -26.29 -54.27
N VAL A 541 45.17 -25.13 -54.02
CA VAL A 541 45.26 -23.96 -54.91
C VAL A 541 46.69 -23.41 -54.94
N ALA A 542 47.38 -23.32 -53.80
CA ALA A 542 48.78 -22.90 -53.75
C ALA A 542 49.73 -23.87 -54.48
N GLU A 543 49.50 -25.19 -54.32
CA GLU A 543 50.23 -26.22 -55.06
C GLU A 543 50.00 -26.11 -56.58
N GLN A 544 48.75 -25.90 -57.01
CA GLN A 544 48.40 -25.72 -58.42
C GLN A 544 49.00 -24.44 -59.02
N ILE A 545 49.04 -23.34 -58.28
CA ILE A 545 49.74 -22.10 -58.69
C ILE A 545 51.23 -22.37 -58.87
N SER A 546 51.90 -22.99 -57.88
CA SER A 546 53.33 -23.32 -57.99
C SER A 546 53.65 -24.28 -59.14
N ALA A 547 52.75 -25.22 -59.46
CA ALA A 547 52.87 -26.07 -60.64
C ALA A 547 52.72 -25.25 -61.95
N GLN A 548 51.77 -24.32 -62.01
CA GLN A 548 51.58 -23.45 -63.17
C GLN A 548 52.76 -22.48 -63.38
N GLU A 549 53.35 -21.95 -62.31
CA GLU A 549 54.57 -21.12 -62.37
C GLU A 549 55.77 -21.88 -62.95
N LYS A 550 55.97 -23.14 -62.54
CA LYS A 550 57.01 -24.01 -63.11
C LYS A 550 56.79 -24.28 -64.60
N ILE A 551 55.55 -24.47 -65.02
CA ILE A 551 55.20 -24.64 -66.44
C ILE A 551 55.47 -23.35 -67.22
N LYS A 552 55.08 -22.18 -66.69
CA LYS A 552 55.38 -20.87 -67.30
C LYS A 552 56.88 -20.66 -67.49
N ALA A 553 57.68 -20.83 -66.43
CA ALA A 553 59.13 -20.68 -66.50
C ALA A 553 59.77 -21.66 -67.52
N ALA A 554 59.27 -22.90 -67.62
CA ALA A 554 59.71 -23.84 -68.64
C ALA A 554 59.35 -23.38 -70.08
N THR A 555 58.16 -22.80 -70.28
CA THR A 555 57.78 -22.23 -71.59
C THR A 555 58.55 -20.95 -71.92
N GLU A 556 58.83 -20.08 -70.95
CA GLU A 556 59.61 -18.85 -71.12
C GLU A 556 61.05 -19.16 -71.52
N ASN A 557 61.70 -20.11 -70.84
CA ASN A 557 63.01 -20.64 -71.24
C ASN A 557 62.99 -21.19 -72.67
N ARG A 558 61.93 -21.92 -73.05
CA ARG A 558 61.80 -22.48 -74.40
C ARG A 558 61.55 -21.42 -75.47
N VAL A 559 60.90 -20.31 -75.16
CA VAL A 559 60.80 -19.14 -76.06
C VAL A 559 62.18 -18.51 -76.23
N ALA A 560 62.93 -18.28 -75.15
CA ALA A 560 64.28 -17.73 -75.23
C ALA A 560 65.26 -18.60 -76.05
N GLU A 561 65.17 -19.94 -75.96
CA GLU A 561 65.90 -20.87 -76.83
C GLU A 561 65.55 -20.71 -78.32
N LEU A 562 64.29 -20.42 -78.64
CA LEU A 562 63.82 -20.26 -80.01
C LEU A 562 64.22 -18.88 -80.56
N ASP A 563 64.09 -17.81 -79.78
CA ASP A 563 64.54 -16.46 -80.15
C ASP A 563 66.05 -16.42 -80.41
N ALA A 564 66.85 -17.14 -79.61
CA ALA A 564 68.29 -17.28 -79.85
C ALA A 564 68.59 -17.95 -81.20
N LYS A 565 67.82 -18.98 -81.58
CA LYS A 565 67.95 -19.66 -82.89
C LYS A 565 67.43 -18.82 -84.05
N VAL A 566 66.40 -18.00 -83.84
CA VAL A 566 65.94 -17.03 -84.84
C VAL A 566 67.06 -16.04 -85.13
N LYS A 567 67.72 -15.47 -84.11
CA LYS A 567 68.88 -14.59 -84.30
C LYS A 567 70.04 -15.26 -85.02
N GLU A 568 70.39 -16.50 -84.65
CA GLU A 568 71.44 -17.26 -85.35
C GLU A 568 71.13 -17.43 -86.84
N LEU A 569 69.87 -17.74 -87.19
CA LEU A 569 69.41 -17.85 -88.57
C LEU A 569 69.37 -16.50 -89.30
N GLU A 570 69.01 -15.41 -88.62
CA GLU A 570 69.06 -14.05 -89.16
C GLU A 570 70.50 -13.61 -89.46
N GLU A 571 71.46 -13.93 -88.59
CA GLU A 571 72.89 -13.68 -88.79
C GLU A 571 73.45 -14.50 -89.96
N GLN A 572 73.12 -15.80 -90.04
CA GLN A 572 73.49 -16.65 -91.19
C GLN A 572 72.90 -16.12 -92.51
N LEU A 573 71.64 -15.68 -92.50
CA LEU A 573 70.96 -15.14 -93.68
C LEU A 573 71.52 -13.76 -94.07
N SER A 574 71.93 -12.93 -93.10
CA SER A 574 72.69 -11.70 -93.32
C SER A 574 74.03 -11.98 -94.02
N ALA A 575 74.82 -12.92 -93.50
CA ALA A 575 76.10 -13.32 -94.09
C ALA A 575 75.95 -13.89 -95.51
N LEU A 576 74.85 -14.59 -95.82
CA LEU A 576 74.51 -15.03 -97.17
C LEU A 576 74.13 -13.86 -98.09
N ARG A 577 73.35 -12.88 -97.61
CA ARG A 577 73.04 -11.65 -98.36
C ARG A 577 74.30 -10.88 -98.72
N GLU A 578 75.21 -10.65 -97.76
CA GLU A 578 76.50 -10.02 -98.05
C GLU A 578 77.30 -10.79 -99.10
N ARG A 579 77.38 -12.12 -98.98
CA ARG A 579 78.13 -12.96 -99.94
C ARG A 579 77.51 -12.93 -101.35
N SER A 580 76.19 -12.81 -101.44
CA SER A 580 75.46 -12.64 -102.71
C SER A 580 75.71 -11.28 -103.35
N VAL A 581 75.70 -10.17 -102.58
CA VAL A 581 76.04 -8.84 -103.09
C VAL A 581 77.47 -8.81 -103.65
N ARG A 582 78.44 -9.39 -102.93
CA ARG A 582 79.84 -9.49 -103.39
C ARG A 582 79.99 -10.28 -104.69
N LEU A 583 79.13 -11.28 -104.95
CA LEU A 583 79.08 -12.01 -106.22
C LEU A 583 78.55 -11.13 -107.35
N VAL A 584 77.41 -10.45 -107.16
CA VAL A 584 76.82 -9.53 -108.16
C VAL A 584 77.79 -8.40 -108.55
N ASP A 585 78.57 -7.89 -107.59
CA ASP A 585 79.60 -6.88 -107.85
C ASP A 585 80.87 -7.43 -108.53
N MET A 586 81.08 -8.75 -108.58
CA MET A 586 82.08 -9.36 -109.46
C MET A 586 81.53 -9.64 -110.85
N GLU A 587 80.28 -10.11 -110.98
CA GLU A 587 79.59 -10.30 -112.26
C GLU A 587 79.56 -8.98 -113.06
N ARG A 588 79.19 -7.87 -112.40
CA ARG A 588 79.20 -6.51 -112.97
C ARG A 588 80.56 -6.02 -113.47
N ARG A 589 81.67 -6.64 -113.06
CA ARG A 589 83.03 -6.27 -113.49
C ARG A 589 83.58 -7.17 -114.60
N ARG A 590 82.81 -8.16 -115.09
CA ARG A 590 83.29 -9.16 -116.06
C ARG A 590 82.57 -9.19 -117.41
N CYS A 591 81.45 -8.49 -117.58
CA CYS A 591 80.61 -8.58 -118.79
C CYS A 591 80.36 -7.21 -119.44
N LEU A 592 81.28 -6.77 -120.30
CA LEU A 592 81.11 -5.62 -121.19
C LEU A 592 81.68 -5.88 -122.60
N GLU A 593 81.30 -7.01 -123.21
CA GLU A 593 81.41 -7.22 -124.68
C GLU A 593 80.61 -8.45 -125.11
N TYR A 594 79.37 -8.26 -125.57
CA TYR A 594 78.85 -8.74 -126.86
C TYR A 594 77.42 -8.24 -127.10
N VAL A 595 77.14 -7.79 -128.32
CA VAL A 595 75.82 -7.30 -128.78
C VAL A 595 75.58 -7.91 -130.17
N PRO A 596 74.38 -8.47 -130.43
CA PRO A 596 73.58 -7.95 -131.53
C PRO A 596 72.14 -7.57 -131.14
N LEU A 597 71.49 -6.76 -131.97
CA LEU A 597 70.09 -6.36 -131.82
C LEU A 597 69.16 -7.12 -132.80
N LYS A 598 67.87 -7.10 -132.45
CA LYS A 598 66.69 -6.95 -133.35
C LYS A 598 66.25 -8.13 -134.25
N GLU A 599 64.93 -8.32 -134.18
CA GLU A 599 63.97 -8.53 -135.28
C GLU A 599 64.14 -9.70 -136.25
N ASN A 600 63.15 -10.58 -136.23
CA ASN A 600 62.40 -10.98 -137.42
C ASN A 600 60.91 -11.16 -137.05
N GLU A 601 60.04 -11.24 -138.05
CA GLU A 601 58.57 -11.28 -137.87
C GLU A 601 58.09 -12.67 -137.41
N PRO A 602 57.00 -12.76 -136.61
CA PRO A 602 56.55 -14.05 -136.06
C PRO A 602 56.06 -15.02 -137.14
N SER A 603 56.65 -16.22 -137.17
CA SER A 603 56.12 -17.37 -137.91
C SER A 603 54.71 -17.74 -137.43
N ASP A 604 53.88 -18.37 -138.27
CA ASP A 604 52.55 -18.86 -137.87
C ASP A 604 52.59 -19.67 -136.56
N ARG A 605 53.61 -20.53 -136.41
CA ARG A 605 53.85 -21.32 -135.19
C ARG A 605 54.19 -20.46 -133.98
N GLU A 606 54.88 -19.34 -134.17
CA GLU A 606 55.11 -18.36 -133.11
C GLU A 606 53.83 -17.59 -132.77
N THR A 607 52.92 -17.34 -133.73
CA THR A 607 51.58 -16.80 -133.42
C THR A 607 50.71 -17.80 -132.65
N GLU A 608 50.87 -19.10 -132.90
CA GLU A 608 50.16 -20.17 -132.18
C GLU A 608 50.70 -20.30 -130.75
N ILE A 609 52.02 -20.33 -130.59
CA ILE A 609 52.69 -20.19 -129.29
C ILE A 609 52.29 -18.87 -128.60
N TRP A 610 52.05 -17.78 -129.33
CA TRP A 610 51.56 -16.52 -128.75
C TRP A 610 50.11 -16.62 -128.25
N LYS A 611 49.25 -17.37 -128.94
CA LYS A 611 47.88 -17.66 -128.48
C LYS A 611 47.92 -18.52 -127.22
N GLU A 612 48.74 -19.57 -127.19
CA GLU A 612 48.99 -20.39 -125.99
C GLU A 612 49.59 -19.55 -124.84
N LEU A 613 50.50 -18.62 -125.12
CA LEU A 613 51.04 -17.68 -124.15
C LEU A 613 50.00 -16.69 -123.62
N GLN A 614 49.07 -16.18 -124.43
CA GLN A 614 47.98 -15.35 -123.92
C GLN A 614 46.95 -16.17 -123.12
N VAL A 615 46.65 -17.41 -123.52
CA VAL A 615 45.77 -18.31 -122.75
C VAL A 615 46.40 -18.65 -121.40
N THR A 616 47.68 -19.03 -121.37
CA THR A 616 48.41 -19.32 -120.12
C THR A 616 48.65 -18.07 -119.27
N ARG A 617 48.86 -16.90 -119.87
CA ARG A 617 48.90 -15.61 -119.16
C ARG A 617 47.55 -15.27 -118.51
N VAL A 618 46.43 -15.45 -119.21
CA VAL A 618 45.08 -15.25 -118.64
C VAL A 618 44.78 -16.28 -117.54
N ALA A 619 45.25 -17.51 -117.67
CA ALA A 619 45.18 -18.51 -116.60
C ALA A 619 46.04 -18.12 -115.39
N LEU A 620 47.27 -17.66 -115.59
CA LEU A 620 48.14 -17.14 -114.53
C LEU A 620 47.51 -15.94 -113.82
N SER A 621 46.95 -14.96 -114.55
CA SER A 621 46.26 -13.82 -113.93
C SER A 621 45.04 -14.23 -113.11
N ARG A 622 44.34 -15.33 -113.46
CA ARG A 622 43.30 -15.91 -112.59
C ARG A 622 43.88 -16.55 -111.34
N VAL A 623 44.94 -17.36 -111.46
CA VAL A 623 45.61 -17.97 -110.30
C VAL A 623 46.23 -16.91 -109.37
N GLU A 624 46.72 -15.79 -109.91
CA GLU A 624 47.17 -14.63 -109.12
C GLU A 624 46.03 -13.91 -108.41
N GLU A 625 44.84 -13.85 -109.00
CA GLU A 625 43.62 -13.33 -108.37
C GLU A 625 43.13 -14.26 -107.25
N GLU A 626 43.05 -15.57 -107.52
CA GLU A 626 42.70 -16.62 -106.56
C GLU A 626 43.69 -16.66 -105.39
N LEU A 627 44.99 -16.49 -105.64
CA LEU A 627 46.02 -16.39 -104.60
C LEU A 627 45.89 -15.10 -103.77
N ARG A 628 45.43 -13.99 -104.37
CA ARG A 628 45.19 -12.72 -103.66
C ARG A 628 43.94 -12.81 -102.79
N GLN A 629 42.87 -13.40 -103.33
CA GLN A 629 41.65 -13.73 -102.58
C GLN A 629 41.95 -14.68 -101.42
N SER A 630 42.70 -15.77 -101.66
CA SER A 630 43.13 -16.71 -100.61
C SER A 630 43.96 -16.06 -99.50
N ARG A 631 44.79 -15.05 -99.82
CA ARG A 631 45.49 -14.24 -98.81
C ARG A 631 44.51 -13.35 -98.02
N ALA A 632 43.60 -12.65 -98.70
CA ALA A 632 42.58 -11.86 -98.03
C ALA A 632 41.69 -12.71 -97.11
N ASP A 633 41.30 -13.92 -97.54
CA ASP A 633 40.51 -14.85 -96.74
C ASP A 633 41.30 -15.42 -95.55
N LYS A 634 42.60 -15.70 -95.72
CA LYS A 634 43.49 -16.04 -94.61
C LYS A 634 43.59 -14.90 -93.59
N ASP A 635 43.78 -13.67 -94.05
CA ASP A 635 43.93 -12.51 -93.17
C ASP A 635 42.59 -12.16 -92.49
N ASN A 636 41.45 -12.34 -93.17
CA ASN A 636 40.11 -12.29 -92.58
C ASN A 636 39.91 -13.38 -91.51
N PHE A 637 40.37 -14.60 -91.76
CA PHE A 637 40.31 -15.71 -90.80
C PHE A 637 41.20 -15.45 -89.58
N LEU A 638 42.42 -14.93 -89.78
CA LEU A 638 43.31 -14.51 -88.70
C LEU A 638 42.73 -13.34 -87.90
N ASN A 639 42.10 -12.36 -88.55
CA ASN A 639 41.39 -11.26 -87.87
C ASN A 639 40.10 -11.71 -87.16
N SER A 640 39.53 -12.85 -87.53
CA SER A 640 38.42 -13.50 -86.82
C SER A 640 38.95 -14.24 -85.58
N LEU A 641 39.97 -15.07 -85.74
CA LEU A 641 40.66 -15.75 -84.63
C LEU A 641 41.26 -14.76 -83.61
N SER A 642 41.83 -13.65 -84.06
CA SER A 642 42.37 -12.61 -83.17
C SER A 642 41.28 -12.00 -82.29
N ARG A 643 40.12 -11.66 -82.85
CA ARG A 643 38.97 -11.15 -82.07
C ARG A 643 38.40 -12.18 -81.09
N ILE A 644 38.35 -13.45 -81.49
CA ILE A 644 37.94 -14.55 -80.61
C ILE A 644 38.96 -14.74 -79.46
N ALA A 645 40.26 -14.68 -79.75
CA ALA A 645 41.33 -14.83 -78.76
C ALA A 645 41.49 -13.61 -77.83
N GLN A 646 41.15 -12.42 -78.32
CA GLN A 646 41.11 -11.17 -77.53
C GLN A 646 39.81 -11.01 -76.74
N GLY A 647 38.78 -11.83 -76.98
CA GLY A 647 37.53 -11.82 -76.24
C GLY A 647 36.59 -10.66 -76.58
N GLU A 648 36.77 -9.97 -77.72
CA GLU A 648 35.91 -8.85 -78.14
C GLU A 648 34.45 -9.31 -78.32
N GLY A 649 33.64 -9.05 -77.30
CA GLY A 649 32.24 -9.47 -77.21
C GLY A 649 31.90 -10.22 -75.92
N ALA A 650 32.87 -10.95 -75.33
CA ALA A 650 32.68 -11.68 -74.08
C ALA A 650 32.33 -10.73 -72.93
N GLU A 651 33.09 -9.64 -72.77
CA GLU A 651 32.81 -8.60 -71.76
C GLU A 651 31.39 -8.02 -71.91
N SER A 652 30.94 -7.75 -73.14
CA SER A 652 29.59 -7.19 -73.38
C SER A 652 28.44 -8.15 -73.04
N VAL A 653 28.70 -9.47 -73.05
CA VAL A 653 27.74 -10.50 -72.62
C VAL A 653 27.82 -10.66 -71.10
N GLN A 654 29.03 -10.62 -70.55
CA GLN A 654 29.28 -10.76 -69.11
C GLN A 654 28.77 -9.55 -68.31
N GLU A 655 28.84 -8.34 -68.87
CA GLU A 655 28.25 -7.10 -68.34
C GLU A 655 26.71 -7.12 -68.42
N LYS A 656 26.13 -7.67 -69.50
CA LYS A 656 24.67 -7.92 -69.58
C LYS A 656 24.20 -8.93 -68.54
N ILE A 657 24.95 -10.01 -68.33
CA ILE A 657 24.66 -11.00 -67.29
C ILE A 657 24.81 -10.37 -65.89
N ALA A 658 25.85 -9.58 -65.65
CA ALA A 658 26.05 -8.88 -64.37
C ALA A 658 24.94 -7.87 -64.08
N THR A 659 24.49 -7.10 -65.07
CA THR A 659 23.36 -6.15 -64.91
C THR A 659 22.02 -6.84 -64.75
N GLU A 660 21.76 -7.96 -65.44
CA GLU A 660 20.55 -8.76 -65.21
C GLU A 660 20.56 -9.43 -63.83
N LEU A 661 21.72 -9.91 -63.36
CA LEU A 661 21.88 -10.44 -62.00
C LEU A 661 21.63 -9.35 -60.95
N LEU A 662 22.14 -8.13 -61.14
CA LEU A 662 21.88 -7.00 -60.24
C LEU A 662 20.39 -6.59 -60.20
N ASP A 663 19.68 -6.57 -61.33
CA ASP A 663 18.23 -6.29 -61.31
C ASP A 663 17.44 -7.45 -60.63
N ARG A 664 17.85 -8.70 -60.86
CA ARG A 664 17.30 -9.87 -60.16
C ARG A 664 17.56 -9.80 -58.65
N GLU A 665 18.76 -9.45 -58.19
CA GLU A 665 19.07 -9.22 -56.77
C GLU A 665 18.24 -8.07 -56.20
N GLN A 666 18.15 -6.93 -56.90
CA GLN A 666 17.35 -5.79 -56.43
C GLN A 666 15.85 -6.13 -56.38
N LYS A 667 15.36 -7.01 -57.27
CA LYS A 667 14.00 -7.56 -57.25
C LYS A 667 13.79 -8.54 -56.10
N ILE A 668 14.78 -9.39 -55.78
CA ILE A 668 14.76 -10.27 -54.60
C ILE A 668 14.73 -9.43 -53.31
N ALA A 669 15.55 -8.38 -53.18
CA ALA A 669 15.56 -7.49 -52.03
C ALA A 669 14.20 -6.76 -51.85
N LYS A 670 13.58 -6.28 -52.93
CA LYS A 670 12.23 -5.71 -52.91
C LYS A 670 11.18 -6.72 -52.43
N LEU A 671 11.28 -7.99 -52.85
CA LEU A 671 10.37 -9.06 -52.42
C LEU A 671 10.60 -9.46 -50.95
N GLN A 672 11.85 -9.52 -50.49
CA GLN A 672 12.19 -9.75 -49.07
C GLN A 672 11.56 -8.67 -48.18
N HIS A 673 11.69 -7.40 -48.56
CA HIS A 673 11.11 -6.29 -47.80
C HIS A 673 9.57 -6.37 -47.73
N VAL A 674 8.89 -6.78 -48.82
CA VAL A 674 7.43 -7.00 -48.83
C VAL A 674 7.03 -8.20 -47.94
N ILE A 675 7.84 -9.26 -47.89
CA ILE A 675 7.61 -10.41 -46.99
C ILE A 675 7.80 -10.00 -45.52
N GLU A 676 8.77 -9.14 -45.22
CA GLU A 676 8.97 -8.55 -43.89
C GLU A 676 7.79 -7.67 -43.48
N GLU A 677 7.35 -6.75 -44.35
CA GLU A 677 6.16 -5.92 -44.10
C GLU A 677 4.90 -6.78 -43.89
N GLN A 678 4.72 -7.86 -44.65
CA GLN A 678 3.60 -8.79 -44.46
C GLN A 678 3.66 -9.49 -43.10
N ARG A 679 4.83 -9.99 -42.67
CA ARG A 679 5.03 -10.61 -41.35
C ARG A 679 4.79 -9.64 -40.20
N GLU A 680 5.18 -8.37 -40.32
CA GLU A 680 4.85 -7.36 -39.33
C GLU A 680 3.34 -7.08 -39.26
N ASN A 681 2.66 -7.02 -40.40
CA ASN A 681 1.20 -6.87 -40.46
C ASN A 681 0.45 -8.09 -39.89
N GLU A 682 0.90 -9.32 -40.15
CA GLU A 682 0.36 -10.54 -39.55
C GLU A 682 0.49 -10.52 -38.02
N LYS A 683 1.67 -10.18 -37.50
CA LYS A 683 1.93 -10.05 -36.06
C LYS A 683 1.09 -8.96 -35.40
N LEU A 684 0.85 -7.84 -36.08
CA LEU A 684 -0.07 -6.78 -35.62
C LEU A 684 -1.54 -7.24 -35.65
N MET A 685 -1.92 -8.07 -36.62
CA MET A 685 -3.25 -8.66 -36.72
C MET A 685 -3.50 -9.68 -35.60
N GLU A 686 -2.55 -10.59 -35.36
CA GLU A 686 -2.55 -11.55 -34.25
C GLU A 686 -2.71 -10.84 -32.90
N GLN A 687 -1.86 -9.85 -32.62
CA GLN A 687 -1.97 -9.03 -31.39
C GLN A 687 -3.34 -8.36 -31.24
N SER A 688 -3.95 -7.92 -32.35
CA SER A 688 -5.30 -7.34 -32.32
C SER A 688 -6.39 -8.40 -32.05
N MET A 689 -6.21 -9.63 -32.56
CA MET A 689 -7.11 -10.75 -32.29
C MET A 689 -7.10 -11.11 -30.80
N THR A 690 -5.91 -11.28 -30.20
CA THR A 690 -5.77 -11.54 -28.76
C THR A 690 -6.35 -10.41 -27.90
N GLN A 691 -6.30 -9.15 -28.36
CA GLN A 691 -6.96 -8.04 -27.67
C GLN A 691 -8.49 -8.16 -27.70
N TYR A 692 -9.08 -8.55 -28.83
CA TYR A 692 -10.54 -8.79 -28.93
C TYR A 692 -10.98 -10.03 -28.12
N GLU A 693 -10.19 -11.10 -28.10
CA GLU A 693 -10.46 -12.29 -27.26
C GLU A 693 -10.46 -11.95 -25.76
N ASN A 694 -9.49 -11.15 -25.31
CA ASN A 694 -9.43 -10.65 -23.93
C ASN A 694 -10.62 -9.73 -23.59
N GLN A 695 -11.04 -8.85 -24.52
CA GLN A 695 -12.25 -8.03 -24.35
C GLN A 695 -13.51 -8.91 -24.26
N LEU A 696 -13.61 -9.95 -25.09
CA LEU A 696 -14.73 -10.89 -25.06
C LEU A 696 -14.75 -11.73 -23.78
N ALA A 697 -13.59 -12.11 -23.24
CA ALA A 697 -13.46 -12.77 -21.94
C ALA A 697 -13.91 -11.84 -20.80
N ALA A 698 -13.49 -10.58 -20.80
CA ALA A 698 -13.93 -9.58 -19.83
C ALA A 698 -15.45 -9.33 -19.88
N LEU A 699 -16.03 -9.20 -21.08
CA LEU A 699 -17.49 -9.07 -21.25
C LEU A 699 -18.25 -10.32 -20.77
N ARG A 700 -17.73 -11.52 -21.00
CA ARG A 700 -18.31 -12.78 -20.47
C ARG A 700 -18.29 -12.82 -18.93
N LEU A 701 -17.23 -12.31 -18.29
CA LEU A 701 -17.14 -12.18 -16.84
C LEU A 701 -18.12 -11.14 -16.30
N GLU A 702 -18.26 -9.98 -16.96
CA GLU A 702 -19.20 -8.94 -16.53
C GLU A 702 -20.67 -9.37 -16.70
N VAL A 703 -21.02 -10.06 -17.79
CA VAL A 703 -22.36 -10.67 -17.95
C VAL A 703 -22.64 -11.71 -16.86
N LYS A 704 -21.62 -12.46 -16.42
CA LYS A 704 -21.74 -13.39 -15.28
C LYS A 704 -21.89 -12.64 -13.95
N ARG A 705 -21.22 -11.50 -13.76
CA ARG A 705 -21.37 -10.62 -12.58
C ARG A 705 -22.78 -10.02 -12.52
N LEU A 706 -23.30 -9.52 -13.63
CA LEU A 706 -24.63 -8.93 -13.73
C LEU A 706 -25.74 -9.96 -13.49
N ARG A 707 -25.63 -11.18 -14.04
CA ARG A 707 -26.57 -12.29 -13.73
C ARG A 707 -26.58 -12.72 -12.26
N ASN A 708 -25.49 -12.49 -11.52
CA ASN A 708 -25.45 -12.71 -10.08
C ASN A 708 -26.06 -11.54 -9.29
N TYR A 709 -26.22 -10.37 -9.91
CA TYR A 709 -26.76 -9.16 -9.28
C TYR A 709 -28.29 -9.24 -9.13
N ASP A 710 -29.00 -9.85 -10.08
CA ASP A 710 -30.44 -10.13 -9.99
C ASP A 710 -30.79 -11.01 -8.75
N GLY A 711 -29.82 -11.77 -8.22
CA GLY A 711 -29.98 -12.54 -6.98
C GLY A 711 -30.18 -11.69 -5.73
N TYR A 712 -29.80 -10.41 -5.75
CA TYR A 712 -29.96 -9.45 -4.66
C TYR A 712 -31.24 -8.61 -4.78
N ALA A 713 -32.08 -8.83 -5.81
CA ALA A 713 -33.35 -8.12 -6.00
C ALA A 713 -34.50 -8.64 -5.09
N LYS A 714 -34.18 -9.40 -4.04
CA LYS A 714 -35.11 -9.72 -2.95
C LYS A 714 -34.83 -8.80 -1.77
N GLU A 715 -35.88 -8.23 -1.20
CA GLU A 715 -35.79 -7.28 -0.10
C GLU A 715 -35.03 -7.88 1.10
N VAL A 716 -33.77 -7.50 1.26
CA VAL A 716 -32.99 -7.77 2.47
C VAL A 716 -33.66 -7.00 3.61
N PRO A 717 -34.08 -7.65 4.71
CA PRO A 717 -34.70 -6.96 5.84
C PRO A 717 -33.82 -5.82 6.33
N TYR A 718 -34.43 -4.67 6.66
CA TYR A 718 -33.68 -3.49 7.12
C TYR A 718 -32.76 -3.80 8.32
N GLN A 719 -33.15 -4.73 9.19
CA GLN A 719 -32.31 -5.27 10.27
C GLN A 719 -30.99 -5.86 9.75
N GLU A 720 -31.06 -6.71 8.72
CA GLU A 720 -29.91 -7.44 8.15
C GLU A 720 -28.97 -6.46 7.41
N LEU A 721 -29.54 -5.56 6.61
CA LEU A 721 -28.80 -4.49 5.94
C LEU A 721 -28.11 -3.55 6.95
N HIS A 722 -28.77 -3.26 8.09
CA HIS A 722 -28.17 -2.44 9.15
C HIS A 722 -27.03 -3.17 9.86
N THR A 723 -27.13 -4.49 10.10
CA THR A 723 -26.02 -5.28 10.62
C THR A 723 -24.86 -5.40 9.63
N GLU A 724 -25.13 -5.59 8.34
CA GLU A 724 -24.10 -5.62 7.30
C GLU A 724 -23.38 -4.27 7.18
N LEU A 725 -24.12 -3.15 7.23
CA LEU A 725 -23.54 -1.81 7.31
C LEU A 725 -22.64 -1.63 8.53
N LEU A 726 -23.04 -2.14 9.70
CA LEU A 726 -22.26 -2.04 10.93
C LEU A 726 -21.00 -2.91 10.88
N GLU A 727 -21.09 -4.13 10.33
CA GLU A 727 -19.93 -5.00 10.10
C GLU A 727 -18.96 -4.41 9.07
N LEU A 728 -19.46 -3.86 7.96
CA LEU A 728 -18.65 -3.16 6.96
C LEU A 728 -17.98 -1.92 7.57
N HIS A 729 -18.69 -1.15 8.40
CA HIS A 729 -18.11 0.00 9.10
C HIS A 729 -16.98 -0.43 10.06
N MET A 730 -17.18 -1.49 10.83
CA MET A 730 -16.16 -2.06 11.72
C MET A 730 -14.96 -2.66 10.95
N GLN A 731 -15.20 -3.28 9.79
CA GLN A 731 -14.14 -3.75 8.88
C GLN A 731 -13.34 -2.57 8.31
N VAL A 732 -13.99 -1.52 7.81
CA VAL A 732 -13.33 -0.30 7.31
C VAL A 732 -12.53 0.39 8.41
N GLU A 733 -13.07 0.48 9.63
CA GLU A 733 -12.35 1.06 10.77
C GLU A 733 -11.11 0.21 11.16
N THR A 734 -11.22 -1.11 11.09
CA THR A 734 -10.11 -2.05 11.33
C THR A 734 -9.03 -1.93 10.25
N LEU A 735 -9.41 -1.99 8.97
CA LEU A 735 -8.50 -1.81 7.83
C LEU A 735 -7.85 -0.42 7.81
N SER A 736 -8.54 0.62 8.30
CA SER A 736 -7.96 1.94 8.48
C SER A 736 -6.87 1.96 9.57
N ARG A 737 -7.10 1.30 10.73
CA ARG A 737 -6.07 1.13 11.76
C ARG A 737 -4.88 0.33 11.23
N GLU A 738 -5.12 -0.79 10.56
CA GLU A 738 -4.06 -1.61 9.94
C GLU A 738 -3.27 -0.82 8.90
N ARG A 739 -3.93 -0.03 8.04
CA ARG A 739 -3.29 0.88 7.09
C ARG A 739 -2.40 1.91 7.79
N THR A 740 -2.86 2.55 8.86
CA THR A 740 -2.02 3.51 9.60
C THR A 740 -0.83 2.84 10.29
N ALA A 741 -0.99 1.62 10.81
CA ALA A 741 0.11 0.84 11.36
C ALA A 741 1.13 0.44 10.29
N LEU A 742 0.68 -0.01 9.12
CA LEU A 742 1.54 -0.36 7.98
C LEU A 742 2.28 0.85 7.42
N VAL A 743 1.63 2.01 7.28
CA VAL A 743 2.28 3.27 6.87
C VAL A 743 3.36 3.68 7.88
N THR A 744 3.06 3.59 9.18
CA THR A 744 4.03 3.91 10.26
C THR A 744 5.21 2.94 10.25
N ALA A 745 4.96 1.64 10.06
CA ALA A 745 6.02 0.62 9.95
C ALA A 745 6.88 0.80 8.69
N ALA A 746 6.28 1.19 7.55
CA ALA A 746 6.99 1.49 6.32
C ALA A 746 7.89 2.74 6.46
N ALA A 747 7.38 3.82 7.07
CA ALA A 747 8.17 5.02 7.35
C ALA A 747 9.33 4.73 8.31
N SER A 748 9.10 3.95 9.36
CA SER A 748 10.14 3.48 10.29
C SER A 748 11.21 2.63 9.59
N ARG A 749 10.82 1.73 8.69
CA ARG A 749 11.75 0.92 7.89
C ARG A 749 12.54 1.77 6.89
N ALA A 750 11.93 2.78 6.26
CA ALA A 750 12.63 3.69 5.37
C ALA A 750 13.73 4.47 6.12
N LEU A 751 13.40 5.06 7.27
CA LEU A 751 14.35 5.75 8.15
C LEU A 751 15.47 4.83 8.66
N MET A 752 15.20 3.53 8.85
CA MET A 752 16.21 2.54 9.20
C MET A 752 17.17 2.27 8.03
N LEU A 753 16.65 2.08 6.80
CA LEU A 753 17.46 1.86 5.61
C LEU A 753 18.34 3.08 5.29
N GLU A 754 17.78 4.29 5.33
CA GLU A 754 18.49 5.58 5.17
C GLU A 754 19.66 5.72 6.17
N ARG A 755 19.49 5.25 7.41
CA ARG A 755 20.56 5.20 8.42
C ARG A 755 21.63 4.15 8.10
N HIS A 756 21.24 2.97 7.63
CA HIS A 756 22.18 1.92 7.21
C HIS A 756 22.98 2.33 5.97
N GLU A 757 22.36 3.01 5.01
CA GLU A 757 23.00 3.54 3.81
C GLU A 757 24.04 4.60 4.17
N ARG A 758 23.67 5.62 4.96
CA ARG A 758 24.63 6.61 5.49
C ARG A 758 25.80 5.96 6.25
N ALA A 759 25.53 4.93 7.05
CA ALA A 759 26.58 4.20 7.77
C ALA A 759 27.50 3.42 6.82
N ALA A 760 26.95 2.71 5.83
CA ALA A 760 27.72 2.01 4.81
C ALA A 760 28.59 2.96 3.98
N ASP A 761 28.06 4.14 3.65
CA ASP A 761 28.79 5.16 2.90
C ASP A 761 29.95 5.76 3.72
N LEU A 762 29.76 6.01 5.02
CA LEU A 762 30.83 6.36 5.95
C LEU A 762 31.89 5.26 6.09
N PHE A 763 31.49 3.98 6.19
CA PHE A 763 32.43 2.86 6.17
C PHE A 763 33.20 2.79 4.85
N ALA A 764 32.56 3.04 3.71
CA ALA A 764 33.21 3.06 2.40
C ALA A 764 34.18 4.24 2.23
N ARG A 765 33.92 5.39 2.87
CA ARG A 765 34.87 6.52 2.95
C ARG A 765 36.05 6.19 3.88
N MET A 766 35.79 5.63 5.06
CA MET A 766 36.83 5.22 6.02
C MET A 766 37.75 4.12 5.46
N ILE A 767 37.20 3.15 4.72
CA ILE A 767 37.97 2.09 4.06
C ILE A 767 38.83 2.64 2.90
N ARG A 768 38.37 3.68 2.19
CA ARG A 768 39.20 4.42 1.22
C ARG A 768 40.35 5.12 1.94
N ALA A 769 40.06 6.03 2.87
CA ALA A 769 41.09 6.74 3.64
C ALA A 769 42.12 5.81 4.30
N ARG A 770 41.71 4.62 4.79
CA ARG A 770 42.64 3.61 5.33
C ARG A 770 43.53 2.94 4.26
N ARG A 771 43.04 2.74 3.03
CA ARG A 771 43.87 2.29 1.90
C ARG A 771 44.82 3.38 1.44
N ASP A 772 44.35 4.62 1.40
CA ASP A 772 45.13 5.77 0.97
C ASP A 772 46.29 6.02 1.97
N LEU A 773 46.01 5.93 3.28
CA LEU A 773 47.02 5.90 4.34
C LEU A 773 47.97 4.68 4.27
N SER A 774 47.48 3.50 3.85
CA SER A 774 48.36 2.35 3.62
C SER A 774 49.31 2.63 2.45
N ALA A 775 48.81 3.12 1.31
CA ALA A 775 49.62 3.41 0.14
C ALA A 775 50.70 4.48 0.40
N LEU A 776 50.42 5.43 1.29
CA LEU A 776 51.40 6.40 1.81
C LEU A 776 52.49 5.73 2.66
N LEU A 777 52.12 4.79 3.55
CA LEU A 777 53.07 4.01 4.35
C LEU A 777 53.86 3.00 3.50
N ASP A 778 53.27 2.48 2.43
CA ASP A 778 53.86 1.60 1.43
C ASP A 778 54.76 2.34 0.41
N GLY A 779 55.02 3.64 0.64
CA GLY A 779 56.06 4.42 -0.04
C GLY A 779 55.74 4.89 -1.46
N ARG A 780 54.47 4.98 -1.85
CA ARG A 780 54.07 5.54 -3.16
C ARG A 780 53.71 7.03 -3.07
N THR A 781 54.61 7.88 -3.54
CA THR A 781 54.34 9.29 -3.89
C THR A 781 53.52 9.37 -5.19
N ASP A 782 52.61 10.31 -5.38
CA ASP A 782 52.21 11.46 -4.55
C ASP A 782 50.73 11.39 -4.13
N PRO A 783 50.35 11.87 -2.93
CA PRO A 783 48.95 12.11 -2.62
C PRO A 783 48.44 13.37 -3.35
N PRO A 784 47.20 13.38 -3.87
CA PRO A 784 46.53 14.66 -4.11
C PRO A 784 46.37 15.38 -2.76
N THR A 785 46.49 16.71 -2.75
CA THR A 785 46.33 17.50 -1.52
C THR A 785 44.95 17.23 -0.92
N LEU A 786 44.92 16.51 0.21
CA LEU A 786 43.71 16.31 0.99
C LEU A 786 43.25 17.69 1.50
N ASP A 787 42.17 18.18 0.91
CA ASP A 787 41.53 19.42 1.28
C ASP A 787 41.31 19.45 2.81
N GLU A 788 41.82 20.50 3.47
CA GLU A 788 41.72 20.64 4.93
C GLU A 788 40.25 20.63 5.39
N THR A 789 39.33 21.08 4.55
CA THR A 789 37.89 20.98 4.81
C THR A 789 37.43 19.53 4.90
N ALA A 790 37.90 18.65 4.01
CA ALA A 790 37.57 17.22 4.02
C ALA A 790 38.18 16.51 5.24
N HIS A 791 39.40 16.85 5.63
CA HIS A 791 40.00 16.28 6.84
C HIS A 791 39.31 16.79 8.12
N ALA A 792 38.88 18.06 8.16
CA ALA A 792 38.07 18.62 9.22
C ALA A 792 36.62 18.08 9.24
N GLU A 793 36.06 17.68 8.10
CA GLU A 793 34.77 16.97 8.04
C GLU A 793 34.89 15.52 8.51
N VAL A 794 35.94 14.79 8.13
CA VAL A 794 36.20 13.45 8.65
C VAL A 794 36.35 13.51 10.17
N SER A 795 37.14 14.44 10.71
CA SER A 795 37.26 14.66 12.16
C SER A 795 35.93 15.01 12.82
N ARG A 796 35.16 15.96 12.28
CA ARG A 796 33.82 16.32 12.82
C ARG A 796 32.84 15.16 12.77
N SER A 797 32.81 14.39 11.69
CA SER A 797 31.95 13.21 11.55
C SER A 797 32.37 12.09 12.50
N LEU A 798 33.66 11.90 12.74
CA LEU A 798 34.18 10.92 13.69
C LEU A 798 33.76 11.31 15.12
N SER A 799 33.93 12.58 15.50
CA SER A 799 33.42 13.10 16.79
C SER A 799 31.91 12.94 16.93
N SER A 800 31.13 13.19 15.86
CA SER A 800 29.67 13.01 15.87
C SER A 800 29.26 11.53 16.00
N VAL A 801 29.97 10.61 15.35
CA VAL A 801 29.77 9.16 15.50
C VAL A 801 30.16 8.70 16.89
N CYS A 802 31.26 9.20 17.47
CA CYS A 802 31.66 8.91 18.85
C CYS A 802 30.64 9.45 19.88
N ALA A 803 30.06 10.64 19.66
CA ALA A 803 28.99 11.17 20.50
C ALA A 803 27.73 10.28 20.43
N SER A 804 27.26 9.96 19.22
CA SER A 804 26.12 9.06 19.00
C SER A 804 26.35 7.65 19.59
N ALA A 805 27.58 7.14 19.54
CA ALA A 805 27.97 5.90 20.21
C ALA A 805 27.93 6.02 21.75
N ALA A 806 28.34 7.16 22.32
CA ALA A 806 28.25 7.42 23.76
C ALA A 806 26.79 7.56 24.24
N ASP A 807 25.94 8.22 23.45
CA ASP A 807 24.50 8.37 23.72
C ASP A 807 23.79 7.02 23.68
N THR A 808 24.00 6.24 22.62
CA THR A 808 23.41 4.90 22.48
C THR A 808 23.91 3.92 23.55
N TRP A 809 25.19 4.01 23.95
CA TRP A 809 25.72 3.25 25.09
C TRP A 809 25.12 3.68 26.44
N THR A 810 24.77 4.95 26.59
CA THR A 810 24.12 5.48 27.79
C THR A 810 22.64 5.10 27.85
N ALA A 811 21.94 5.14 26.72
CA ALA A 811 20.59 4.60 26.58
C ALA A 811 20.55 3.08 26.87
N LEU A 812 21.52 2.31 26.36
CA LEU A 812 21.63 0.88 26.64
C LEU A 812 21.86 0.57 28.12
N ARG A 813 22.67 1.39 28.83
CA ARG A 813 22.83 1.30 30.29
C ARG A 813 21.53 1.63 31.03
N ALA A 814 20.80 2.66 30.60
CA ALA A 814 19.51 3.02 31.19
C ALA A 814 18.46 1.90 31.03
N GLU A 815 18.38 1.30 29.83
CA GLU A 815 17.50 0.17 29.56
C GLU A 815 17.92 -1.10 30.34
N ARG A 816 19.22 -1.40 30.43
CA ARG A 816 19.70 -2.50 31.30
C ARG A 816 19.32 -2.28 32.76
N ALA A 817 19.39 -1.05 33.27
CA ALA A 817 18.93 -0.70 34.61
C ALA A 817 17.39 -0.72 34.74
N ARG A 818 16.62 -0.53 33.66
CA ARG A 818 15.16 -0.72 33.64
C ARG A 818 14.78 -2.20 33.67
N VAL A 819 15.47 -3.04 32.90
CA VAL A 819 15.30 -4.50 32.88
C VAL A 819 15.60 -5.11 34.27
N LEU A 820 16.76 -4.79 34.88
CA LEU A 820 17.11 -5.29 36.22
C LEU A 820 16.07 -4.91 37.29
N ARG A 821 15.48 -3.71 37.20
CA ARG A 821 14.39 -3.30 38.10
C ARG A 821 13.09 -4.08 37.84
N LEU A 822 12.75 -4.37 36.59
CA LEU A 822 11.60 -5.23 36.25
C LEU A 822 11.81 -6.68 36.70
N GLU A 823 13.01 -7.24 36.52
CA GLU A 823 13.37 -8.57 37.01
C GLU A 823 13.24 -8.67 38.53
N SER A 824 13.72 -7.67 39.28
CA SER A 824 13.52 -7.61 40.73
C SER A 824 12.05 -7.47 41.15
N ALA A 825 11.24 -6.72 40.39
CA ALA A 825 9.81 -6.54 40.66
C ALA A 825 9.01 -7.83 40.36
N VAL A 826 9.33 -8.54 39.29
CA VAL A 826 8.75 -9.85 38.96
C VAL A 826 9.12 -10.90 40.01
N LEU A 827 10.36 -10.89 40.50
CA LEU A 827 10.80 -11.79 41.57
C LEU A 827 10.15 -11.45 42.93
N ALA A 828 9.91 -10.16 43.22
CA ALA A 828 9.12 -9.76 44.38
C ALA A 828 7.64 -10.22 44.26
N GLN A 829 7.03 -10.10 43.08
CA GLN A 829 5.68 -10.59 42.82
C GLN A 829 5.57 -12.11 42.91
N SER A 830 6.53 -12.88 42.40
CA SER A 830 6.50 -14.35 42.50
C SER A 830 6.64 -14.82 43.95
N LEU A 831 7.52 -14.21 44.74
CA LEU A 831 7.63 -14.46 46.18
C LEU A 831 6.37 -14.06 46.96
N GLN A 832 5.67 -13.01 46.56
CA GLN A 832 4.38 -12.64 47.16
C GLN A 832 3.27 -13.64 46.78
N LEU A 833 3.15 -14.03 45.51
CA LEU A 833 2.21 -15.05 45.08
C LEU A 833 2.45 -16.40 45.77
N GLU A 834 3.72 -16.74 46.07
CA GLU A 834 4.05 -17.94 46.85
C GLU A 834 3.57 -17.83 48.30
N ARG A 835 3.74 -16.67 48.94
CA ARG A 835 3.21 -16.39 50.29
C ARG A 835 1.67 -16.45 50.31
N GLU A 836 1.01 -15.82 49.35
CA GLU A 836 -0.45 -15.86 49.20
C GLU A 836 -0.96 -17.28 48.92
N GLY A 837 -0.22 -18.08 48.14
CA GLY A 837 -0.47 -19.51 47.94
C GLY A 837 -0.41 -20.30 49.24
N ARG A 838 0.66 -20.12 50.04
CA ARG A 838 0.80 -20.74 51.37
C ARG A 838 -0.36 -20.36 52.29
N VAL A 839 -0.77 -19.09 52.31
CA VAL A 839 -1.92 -18.61 53.09
C VAL A 839 -3.23 -19.22 52.59
N ARG A 840 -3.46 -19.28 51.27
CA ARG A 840 -4.64 -19.92 50.68
C ARG A 840 -4.73 -21.39 51.09
N THR A 841 -3.64 -22.15 50.98
CA THR A 841 -3.59 -23.55 51.42
C THR A 841 -3.82 -23.70 52.94
N GLN A 842 -3.38 -22.74 53.76
CA GLN A 842 -3.67 -22.75 55.20
C GLN A 842 -5.15 -22.46 55.50
N LEU A 843 -5.79 -21.56 54.75
CA LEU A 843 -7.22 -21.27 54.84
C LEU A 843 -8.07 -22.44 54.33
N GLU A 844 -7.68 -23.11 53.25
CA GLU A 844 -8.30 -24.34 52.75
C GLU A 844 -8.22 -25.47 53.78
N ARG A 845 -7.07 -25.65 54.44
CA ARG A 845 -6.93 -26.61 55.55
C ARG A 845 -7.84 -26.25 56.74
N ARG A 846 -7.91 -24.97 57.13
CA ARG A 846 -8.83 -24.51 58.19
C ARG A 846 -10.28 -24.73 57.82
N ARG A 847 -10.69 -24.41 56.58
CA ARG A 847 -12.03 -24.69 56.04
C ARG A 847 -12.33 -26.19 56.10
N ALA A 848 -11.42 -27.05 55.64
CA ALA A 848 -11.62 -28.50 55.66
C ALA A 848 -11.61 -29.12 57.08
N ILE A 849 -11.09 -28.42 58.10
CA ILE A 849 -11.24 -28.78 59.51
C ILE A 849 -12.64 -28.36 59.99
N LEU A 850 -13.01 -27.10 59.77
CA LEU A 850 -14.32 -26.55 60.15
C LEU A 850 -15.48 -27.32 59.48
N GLU A 851 -15.34 -27.75 58.23
CA GLU A 851 -16.35 -28.57 57.54
C GLU A 851 -16.51 -29.96 58.20
N ARG A 852 -15.43 -30.58 58.71
CA ARG A 852 -15.51 -31.82 59.50
C ARG A 852 -16.02 -31.59 60.92
N GLU A 853 -15.85 -30.39 61.47
CA GLU A 853 -16.33 -30.00 62.78
C GLU A 853 -17.83 -29.71 62.76
N ILE A 854 -18.29 -28.97 61.75
CA ILE A 854 -19.70 -28.81 61.40
C ILE A 854 -20.35 -30.19 61.20
N MET A 855 -19.79 -31.04 60.34
CA MET A 855 -20.33 -32.39 60.09
C MET A 855 -20.45 -33.25 61.35
N ARG A 856 -19.57 -33.09 62.34
CA ARG A 856 -19.67 -33.78 63.64
C ARG A 856 -20.73 -33.14 64.53
N SER A 857 -20.77 -31.81 64.64
CA SER A 857 -21.83 -31.11 65.39
C SER A 857 -23.25 -31.37 64.85
N THR A 858 -23.40 -31.67 63.55
CA THR A 858 -24.68 -32.09 62.95
C THR A 858 -25.03 -33.56 63.17
N ILE A 859 -24.09 -34.38 63.64
CA ILE A 859 -24.31 -35.79 64.05
C ILE A 859 -24.60 -35.85 65.56
N ASP A 860 -23.82 -35.13 66.36
CA ASP A 860 -23.98 -35.07 67.82
C ASP A 860 -25.23 -34.26 68.26
N GLY A 861 -25.88 -33.55 67.32
CA GLY A 861 -27.06 -32.71 67.57
C GLY A 861 -28.43 -33.37 67.30
N SER A 862 -28.51 -34.62 66.84
CA SER A 862 -29.78 -35.24 66.40
C SER A 862 -30.50 -36.03 67.50
N ALA A 863 -30.91 -35.36 68.59
CA ALA A 863 -31.64 -36.01 69.70
C ALA A 863 -32.63 -35.10 70.46
N ASP A 864 -33.58 -34.45 69.76
CA ASP A 864 -34.98 -34.39 70.26
C ASP A 864 -35.98 -33.91 69.18
N PRO A 865 -37.22 -34.43 69.11
CA PRO A 865 -38.19 -34.07 68.07
C PRO A 865 -39.42 -33.27 68.59
N SER A 866 -39.46 -31.95 68.38
CA SER A 866 -40.74 -31.22 68.47
C SER A 866 -40.82 -29.87 67.73
N VAL A 867 -41.95 -29.68 67.03
CA VAL A 867 -42.66 -28.41 66.79
C VAL A 867 -42.09 -27.35 65.80
N LEU A 868 -42.99 -26.89 64.92
CA LEU A 868 -42.98 -25.68 64.05
C LEU A 868 -42.09 -25.57 62.78
N ASN A 869 -42.77 -25.83 61.65
CA ASN A 869 -42.70 -25.10 60.37
C ASN A 869 -42.87 -23.55 60.54
N PRO A 870 -42.69 -22.68 59.51
CA PRO A 870 -42.63 -22.98 58.05
C PRO A 870 -41.56 -22.24 57.21
N ILE A 871 -41.45 -22.65 55.94
CA ILE A 871 -41.46 -21.85 54.68
C ILE A 871 -40.56 -22.52 53.63
N LYS A 872 -41.18 -23.07 52.58
CA LYS A 872 -40.50 -23.52 51.36
C LYS A 872 -40.33 -22.32 50.41
N ASN A 873 -39.16 -22.18 49.80
CA ASN A 873 -39.06 -21.46 48.53
C ASN A 873 -37.91 -22.04 47.67
N PRO A 874 -38.19 -22.74 46.56
CA PRO A 874 -37.18 -23.45 45.79
C PRO A 874 -36.62 -22.61 44.64
N ASN A 875 -35.30 -22.34 44.65
CA ASN A 875 -34.40 -22.38 43.47
C ASN A 875 -33.02 -21.78 43.81
N LEU A 876 -31.96 -22.54 43.56
CA LEU A 876 -30.71 -22.08 42.90
C LEU A 876 -29.72 -23.26 42.77
N GLY A 877 -29.92 -24.09 41.75
CA GLY A 877 -28.88 -25.03 41.33
C GLY A 877 -27.79 -24.30 40.55
N HIS A 878 -26.59 -24.19 41.12
CA HIS A 878 -25.39 -23.74 40.41
C HIS A 878 -24.45 -24.92 40.15
N THR A 879 -24.62 -25.53 38.98
CA THR A 879 -23.64 -26.47 38.41
C THR A 879 -22.35 -25.75 38.07
N TRP A 880 -21.22 -26.29 38.53
CA TRP A 880 -19.88 -25.83 38.15
C TRP A 880 -19.33 -26.67 36.99
N THR A 881 -19.04 -26.00 35.88
CA THR A 881 -18.09 -26.39 34.82
C THR A 881 -17.55 -25.12 34.20
#